data_AF-A0A1S9DQB9-F1
#
_entry.id   AF-A0A1S9DQB9-F1
#
_cell.length_a   1.000
_cell.length_b   1.000
_cell.length_c   1.000
_cell.angle_alpha   90.00
_cell.angle_beta   90.00
_cell.angle_gamma   90.00
#
_symmetry.space_group_name_H-M   'P 1'
#
loop_
_entity.id
_entity.type
_entity.pdbx_description
1 polymer ?
#
loop_
_entity_poly.entity_id
_entity_poly.type
_entity_poly.pdbx_seq_one_letter_code
_entity_poly.pdbx_strand_id
1 'polypeptide(L)'
;MQVPLLRLQCGVNSYDWGKIGQESAAARYAATTAAPDFSIESEKPYAELWMGTHPSLPSKDVETQRTLLDMVQDNQALLSKEVSEKYGGKLPFLFKVLSVNKALSIQAHPNKKLAEKLHARDPRNYPDDNHKPEMTIAITPFEGLCGFRPLAEISHFLNAVAPLRQLIGTDAVDQFLGAVKGSEDSEDPTVMQKNKDALRIVFTALMNSSSENIEAATKELTAAAQNSPETFGTSASTPETNPSNPAELAAVITRLNGQFPNDIGLFVFFFLNFVKLAPGEAMFLKADDIHAYVSGDIIECMASSDNVVRAGFTPKFKDVDTLTDMLTYSYAPIEEQKLEPKEYPYAILNASAYSSASSSMLYDPPIEEFSVVKTDLKRTGAKATFDALGGPSILICTGGTGKITVGHKTEEVKEGYVFFVGADAECIIENTGSGADEGNVFTTFKAFCDITGTALYNAITGIFRGQSGASGYGLHIGNAALRKLCNRLSAEQFQYMNGPTRSVYETALQKKGLQPETVPLKHGAQGHWIGNKNAKNVVIYYHGGGFAVPGAAGHMTFYGSVIDTLNAEGHDIALFLITYSLTPHAVYPTQLRQAVEALRYILTETNRDPANVIVGGDSAGGNLAVAVLLHLSHPHPEIEPLSDIAPLAGLFAFAPWVSFVHEGASMQENQYKDMIGPEILNRWSHMYLAGKESDAWSEPNRAPTEWWRDAKVKEVLILAGRDEILFDSINAFVKKFQSVVPNTKYLVGHGETHVAPVYGAGFIGKETQQGNGLKEWLQSRL
;
A
#
# COMPACT_ATOMS: atom_id res chain seq x y z
N MET A 1 24.36 27.78 -9.29
CA MET A 1 23.08 27.55 -8.59
C MET A 1 23.34 27.62 -7.10
N GLN A 2 22.45 28.26 -6.34
CA GLN A 2 22.50 28.25 -4.87
C GLN A 2 22.36 26.80 -4.39
N VAL A 3 23.15 26.39 -3.39
CA VAL A 3 23.02 25.06 -2.81
C VAL A 3 21.64 24.96 -2.14
N PRO A 4 20.81 23.96 -2.48
CA PRO A 4 19.44 23.87 -2.01
C PRO A 4 19.36 23.30 -0.58
N LEU A 5 20.17 23.82 0.34
CA LEU A 5 20.23 23.44 1.75
C LEU A 5 20.08 24.68 2.63
N LEU A 6 18.96 24.75 3.35
CA LEU A 6 18.60 25.88 4.21
C LEU A 6 18.30 25.36 5.61
N ARG A 7 18.92 25.93 6.64
CA ARG A 7 18.51 25.69 8.02
C ARG A 7 17.32 26.58 8.34
N LEU A 8 16.26 26.01 8.87
CA LEU A 8 15.00 26.69 9.11
C LEU A 8 14.83 27.09 10.58
N GLN A 9 14.40 28.33 10.78
CA GLN A 9 13.72 28.79 11.98
C GLN A 9 12.22 28.53 11.81
N CYS A 10 11.71 27.58 12.57
CA CYS A 10 10.31 27.16 12.54
C CYS A 10 9.52 27.76 13.72
N GLY A 11 8.26 28.12 13.48
CA GLY A 11 7.39 28.70 14.50
C GLY A 11 6.74 27.63 15.38
N VAL A 12 6.39 28.01 16.62
CA VAL A 12 5.65 27.16 17.56
C VAL A 12 4.32 27.78 17.96
N ASN A 13 3.26 26.99 17.94
CA ASN A 13 1.93 27.37 18.42
C ASN A 13 1.76 27.03 19.92
N SER A 14 1.01 27.88 20.62
CA SER A 14 0.68 27.71 22.04
C SER A 14 -0.80 27.41 22.26
N TYR A 15 -1.27 26.29 21.72
CA TYR A 15 -2.62 25.80 21.99
C TYR A 15 -2.72 25.21 23.40
N ASP A 16 -3.90 25.32 24.01
CA ASP A 16 -4.20 24.95 25.40
C ASP A 16 -3.99 23.47 25.76
N TRP A 17 -3.97 22.61 24.76
CA TRP A 17 -3.72 21.17 24.89
C TRP A 17 -2.22 20.81 24.90
N GLY A 18 -1.34 21.76 24.59
CA GLY A 18 0.10 21.53 24.51
C GLY A 18 0.75 21.20 25.86
N LYS A 19 1.88 20.48 25.82
CA LYS A 19 2.75 20.31 27.01
C LYS A 19 3.29 21.64 27.50
N ILE A 20 3.53 21.71 28.80
CA ILE A 20 3.86 22.95 29.50
C ILE A 20 5.37 23.20 29.48
N GLY A 21 5.76 24.41 29.06
CA GLY A 21 7.14 24.89 29.08
C GLY A 21 8.14 23.89 28.47
N GLN A 22 9.14 23.51 29.27
CA GLN A 22 10.26 22.66 28.84
C GLN A 22 9.86 21.21 28.55
N GLU A 23 8.69 20.75 29.00
CA GLU A 23 8.22 19.39 28.73
C GLU A 23 7.80 19.21 27.26
N SER A 24 7.48 20.31 26.57
CA SER A 24 7.10 20.31 25.15
C SER A 24 8.31 20.13 24.24
N ALA A 25 8.33 19.02 23.48
CA ALA A 25 9.30 18.83 22.41
C ALA A 25 9.19 19.95 21.36
N ALA A 26 7.97 20.37 21.02
CA ALA A 26 7.76 21.49 20.11
C ALA A 26 8.43 22.79 20.62
N ALA A 27 8.33 23.11 21.92
CA ALA A 27 9.00 24.27 22.51
C ALA A 27 10.53 24.14 22.48
N ARG A 28 11.06 23.00 22.93
CA ARG A 28 12.51 22.73 22.97
C ARG A 28 13.11 22.85 21.58
N TYR A 29 12.47 22.27 20.57
CA TYR A 29 12.95 22.29 19.20
C TYR A 29 12.87 23.69 18.59
N ALA A 30 11.76 24.41 18.78
CA ALA A 30 11.64 25.80 18.34
C ALA A 30 12.77 26.69 18.90
N ALA A 31 13.08 26.55 20.19
CA ALA A 31 14.10 27.34 20.88
C ALA A 31 15.51 27.20 20.27
N THR A 32 15.80 26.08 19.60
CA THR A 32 17.15 25.81 19.08
C THR A 32 17.56 26.70 17.90
N THR A 33 16.59 27.26 17.20
CA THR A 33 16.77 28.16 16.04
C THR A 33 15.94 29.44 16.17
N ALA A 34 15.45 29.75 17.37
CA ALA A 34 14.51 30.83 17.56
C ALA A 34 15.14 32.23 17.39
N ALA A 35 14.29 33.23 17.21
CA ALA A 35 14.71 34.63 17.27
C ALA A 35 15.25 34.97 18.68
N PRO A 36 16.15 35.95 18.83
CA PRO A 36 16.81 36.26 20.11
C PRO A 36 15.88 36.60 21.28
N ASP A 37 14.63 36.99 21.00
CA ASP A 37 13.60 37.35 21.96
C ASP A 37 12.71 36.18 22.39
N PHE A 38 12.84 35.01 21.75
CA PHE A 38 12.10 33.82 22.15
C PHE A 38 12.78 33.12 23.32
N SER A 39 11.98 32.85 24.36
CA SER A 39 12.37 32.00 25.48
C SER A 39 11.19 31.14 25.89
N ILE A 40 11.47 29.91 26.35
CA ILE A 40 10.43 28.99 26.79
C ILE A 40 9.90 29.46 28.15
N GLU A 41 8.70 30.04 28.14
CA GLU A 41 7.94 30.37 29.34
C GLU A 41 7.50 29.09 30.10
N SER A 42 7.77 28.99 31.41
CA SER A 42 7.60 27.75 32.17
C SER A 42 6.15 27.27 32.26
N GLU A 43 5.19 28.17 32.39
CA GLU A 43 3.76 27.85 32.60
C GLU A 43 2.93 27.84 31.31
N LYS A 44 3.56 28.15 30.17
CA LYS A 44 2.85 28.30 28.90
C LYS A 44 2.77 26.96 28.17
N PRO A 45 1.62 26.59 27.61
CA PRO A 45 1.54 25.42 26.76
C PRO A 45 2.16 25.68 25.39
N TYR A 46 2.85 24.67 24.87
CA TYR A 46 3.42 24.66 23.52
C TYR A 46 3.02 23.35 22.83
N ALA A 47 2.32 23.50 21.71
CA ALA A 47 1.51 22.44 21.14
C ALA A 47 2.10 21.91 19.83
N GLU A 48 2.37 22.79 18.86
CA GLU A 48 2.80 22.39 17.51
C GLU A 48 4.00 23.20 17.05
N LEU A 49 5.06 22.54 16.60
CA LEU A 49 6.13 23.15 15.79
C LEU A 49 5.78 22.97 14.31
N TRP A 50 5.72 24.05 13.52
CA TRP A 50 5.34 23.98 12.11
C TRP A 50 6.54 24.15 11.18
N MET A 51 6.72 23.17 10.29
CA MET A 51 7.82 23.10 9.33
C MET A 51 7.24 23.04 7.92
N GLY A 52 7.38 24.12 7.17
CA GLY A 52 6.89 24.19 5.79
C GLY A 52 6.52 25.59 5.32
N THR A 53 5.63 25.65 4.33
CA THR A 53 5.25 26.89 3.63
C THR A 53 3.90 27.44 4.06
N HIS A 54 3.39 27.05 5.24
CA HIS A 54 2.09 27.52 5.70
C HIS A 54 2.15 29.00 6.12
N PRO A 55 1.26 29.87 5.60
CA PRO A 55 1.35 31.32 5.81
C PRO A 55 1.09 31.75 7.27
N SER A 56 0.21 31.05 8.00
CA SER A 56 -0.12 31.40 9.40
C SER A 56 1.02 31.23 10.40
N LEU A 57 2.00 30.37 10.11
CA LEU A 57 3.17 30.16 10.96
C LEU A 57 4.38 29.80 10.09
N PRO A 58 4.97 30.79 9.39
CA PRO A 58 5.93 30.55 8.34
C PRO A 58 7.27 30.04 8.90
N SER A 59 7.84 29.02 8.26
CA SER A 59 9.26 28.69 8.44
C SER A 59 10.13 29.71 7.69
N LYS A 60 11.27 30.08 8.28
CA LYS A 60 12.20 31.06 7.70
C LYS A 60 13.60 30.48 7.59
N ASP A 61 14.36 30.89 6.59
CA ASP A 61 15.79 30.62 6.58
C ASP A 61 16.48 31.39 7.72
N VAL A 62 17.30 30.73 8.52
CA VAL A 62 17.96 31.35 9.68
C VAL A 62 18.89 32.49 9.29
N GLU A 63 19.53 32.40 8.11
CA GLU A 63 20.53 33.37 7.65
C GLU A 63 19.86 34.62 7.06
N THR A 64 18.95 34.42 6.10
CA THR A 64 18.32 35.53 5.36
C THR A 64 17.02 36.03 5.98
N GLN A 65 16.43 35.28 6.92
CA GLN A 65 15.13 35.53 7.54
C GLN A 65 13.95 35.60 6.56
N ARG A 66 14.17 35.23 5.29
CA ARG A 66 13.12 35.09 4.28
C ARG A 66 12.26 33.87 4.59
N THR A 67 10.97 33.96 4.29
CA THR A 67 10.08 32.80 4.49
C THR A 67 10.40 31.72 3.45
N LEU A 68 10.28 30.45 3.85
CA LEU A 68 10.46 29.33 2.92
C LEU A 68 9.46 29.43 1.75
N LEU A 69 8.24 29.91 2.01
CA LEU A 69 7.23 30.15 0.97
C LEU A 69 7.75 31.12 -0.10
N ASP A 70 8.26 32.29 0.29
CA ASP A 70 8.82 33.26 -0.67
C ASP A 70 9.99 32.66 -1.45
N MET A 71 10.84 31.88 -0.78
CA MET A 71 12.02 31.27 -1.42
C MET A 71 11.65 30.23 -2.47
N VAL A 72 10.67 29.36 -2.20
CA VAL A 72 10.21 28.35 -3.17
C VAL A 72 9.36 28.96 -4.29
N GLN A 73 8.66 30.07 -4.03
CA GLN A 73 7.93 30.81 -5.06
C GLN A 73 8.86 31.55 -6.01
N ASP A 74 9.92 32.19 -5.50
CA ASP A 74 10.93 32.87 -6.31
C ASP A 74 11.81 31.89 -7.10
N ASN A 75 12.04 30.69 -6.56
CA ASN A 75 12.84 29.66 -7.19
C ASN A 75 12.14 28.29 -7.14
N GLN A 76 11.23 28.07 -8.07
CA GLN A 76 10.46 26.83 -8.17
C GLN A 76 11.32 25.58 -8.43
N ALA A 77 12.58 25.73 -8.88
CA ALA A 77 13.51 24.61 -8.99
C ALA A 77 13.78 23.93 -7.63
N LEU A 78 13.55 24.63 -6.51
CA LEU A 78 13.63 24.04 -5.17
C LEU A 78 12.56 22.98 -4.91
N LEU A 79 11.43 23.01 -5.63
CA LEU A 79 10.34 22.05 -5.48
C LEU A 79 10.37 20.93 -6.54
N SER A 80 11.11 21.09 -7.64
CA SER A 80 10.87 20.45 -8.95
C SER A 80 9.72 21.11 -9.71
N LYS A 81 9.74 20.95 -11.04
CA LYS A 81 8.70 21.46 -11.94
C LYS A 81 7.36 20.78 -11.65
N GLU A 82 7.39 19.47 -11.47
CA GLU A 82 6.23 18.60 -11.26
C GLU A 82 5.46 18.98 -9.99
N VAL A 83 6.18 19.17 -8.88
CA VAL A 83 5.59 19.60 -7.61
C VAL A 83 5.08 21.02 -7.69
N SER A 84 5.84 21.91 -8.31
CA SER A 84 5.42 23.29 -8.47
C SER A 84 4.13 23.42 -9.28
N GLU A 85 4.03 22.74 -10.42
CA GLU A 85 2.85 22.77 -11.29
C GLU A 85 1.61 22.17 -10.61
N LYS A 86 1.76 21.04 -9.92
CA LYS A 86 0.64 20.34 -9.28
C LYS A 86 0.11 21.07 -8.04
N TYR A 87 1.00 21.62 -7.22
CA TYR A 87 0.64 22.17 -5.90
C TYR A 87 0.79 23.70 -5.83
N GLY A 88 0.90 24.36 -6.98
CA GLY A 88 0.86 25.83 -7.08
C GLY A 88 2.05 26.53 -6.45
N GLY A 89 3.25 25.96 -6.58
CA GLY A 89 4.50 26.55 -6.08
C GLY A 89 4.61 26.58 -4.55
N LYS A 90 3.99 25.62 -3.85
CA LYS A 90 4.03 25.45 -2.39
C LYS A 90 4.41 24.02 -2.05
N LEU A 91 4.80 23.77 -0.80
CA LEU A 91 4.92 22.39 -0.33
C LEU A 91 3.52 21.74 -0.28
N PRO A 92 3.37 20.50 -0.77
CA PRO A 92 2.09 19.79 -0.72
C PRO A 92 1.71 19.33 0.69
N PHE A 93 2.69 19.29 1.60
CA PHE A 93 2.52 18.84 2.96
C PHE A 93 2.90 19.92 3.98
N LEU A 94 2.32 19.81 5.17
CA LEU A 94 2.77 20.48 6.38
C LEU A 94 3.38 19.42 7.30
N PHE A 95 4.61 19.65 7.72
CA PHE A 95 5.32 18.76 8.62
C PHE A 95 5.40 19.38 10.01
N LYS A 96 5.14 18.58 11.05
CA LYS A 96 5.02 19.09 12.41
C LYS A 96 5.61 18.16 13.46
N VAL A 97 5.94 18.77 14.60
CA VAL A 97 6.05 18.07 15.88
C VAL A 97 4.88 18.50 16.74
N LEU A 98 4.10 17.55 17.23
CA LEU A 98 3.03 17.80 18.21
C LEU A 98 3.49 17.34 19.59
N SER A 99 3.21 18.15 20.60
CA SER A 99 3.47 17.84 22.01
C SER A 99 2.18 17.85 22.81
N VAL A 100 1.53 16.69 22.87
CA VAL A 100 0.17 16.52 23.37
C VAL A 100 0.16 16.26 24.87
N ASN A 101 -0.53 17.13 25.62
CA ASN A 101 -0.72 17.03 27.08
C ASN A 101 -2.20 16.78 27.44
N LYS A 102 -3.12 17.40 26.70
CA LYS A 102 -4.56 17.12 26.76
C LYS A 102 -5.02 16.52 25.44
N ALA A 103 -6.08 15.73 25.50
CA ALA A 103 -6.67 15.20 24.28
C ALA A 103 -7.09 16.32 23.33
N LEU A 104 -6.84 16.14 22.04
CA LEU A 104 -7.37 16.97 20.99
C LEU A 104 -8.83 16.60 20.73
N SER A 105 -9.52 17.46 19.98
CA SER A 105 -10.88 17.17 19.57
C SER A 105 -10.96 15.86 18.79
N ILE A 106 -11.96 15.04 19.10
CA ILE A 106 -12.32 13.92 18.23
C ILE A 106 -12.77 14.51 16.90
N GLN A 107 -12.20 14.01 15.81
CA GLN A 107 -12.33 14.64 14.50
C GLN A 107 -12.29 13.64 13.36
N ALA A 108 -12.79 14.07 12.21
CA ALA A 108 -12.62 13.42 10.92
C ALA A 108 -12.36 14.50 9.84
N HIS A 109 -11.68 14.09 8.77
CA HIS A 109 -11.34 14.98 7.66
C HIS A 109 -12.07 14.55 6.40
N PRO A 110 -12.77 15.46 5.69
CA PRO A 110 -13.53 15.09 4.50
C PRO A 110 -12.61 14.64 3.38
N ASN A 111 -13.04 13.64 2.61
CA ASN A 111 -12.44 13.36 1.31
C ASN A 111 -12.54 14.57 0.37
N LYS A 112 -11.72 14.60 -0.69
CA LYS A 112 -11.58 15.77 -1.58
C LYS A 112 -12.92 16.25 -2.15
N LYS A 113 -13.77 15.32 -2.59
CA LYS A 113 -15.09 15.62 -3.16
C LYS A 113 -16.06 16.21 -2.13
N LEU A 114 -15.99 15.76 -0.89
CA LEU A 114 -16.80 16.30 0.20
C LEU A 114 -16.26 17.67 0.64
N ALA A 115 -14.94 17.83 0.75
CA ALA A 115 -14.29 19.10 1.08
C ALA A 115 -14.71 20.23 0.13
N GLU A 116 -14.70 19.97 -1.19
CA GLU A 116 -15.18 20.92 -2.20
C GLU A 116 -16.63 21.38 -1.96
N LYS A 117 -17.52 20.44 -1.63
CA LYS A 117 -18.93 20.74 -1.33
C LYS A 117 -19.09 21.52 -0.03
N LEU A 118 -18.35 21.13 1.00
CA LEU A 118 -18.41 21.75 2.32
C LEU A 118 -17.87 23.18 2.27
N HIS A 119 -16.75 23.40 1.58
CA HIS A 119 -16.19 24.73 1.36
C HIS A 119 -17.16 25.64 0.59
N ALA A 120 -17.77 25.13 -0.48
CA ALA A 120 -18.77 25.90 -1.24
C ALA A 120 -20.02 26.23 -0.41
N ARG A 121 -20.41 25.36 0.53
CA ARG A 121 -21.60 25.51 1.39
C ARG A 121 -21.36 26.42 2.59
N ASP A 122 -20.25 26.23 3.30
CA ASP A 122 -19.92 26.91 4.55
C ASP A 122 -18.39 27.16 4.67
N PRO A 123 -17.87 28.14 3.91
CA PRO A 123 -16.44 28.43 3.85
C PRO A 123 -15.87 28.97 5.18
N ARG A 124 -16.72 29.31 6.15
CA ARG A 124 -16.29 29.76 7.48
C ARG A 124 -15.77 28.60 8.32
N ASN A 125 -16.44 27.45 8.26
CA ASN A 125 -16.06 26.26 9.01
C ASN A 125 -15.19 25.30 8.19
N TYR A 126 -15.30 25.36 6.85
CA TYR A 126 -14.50 24.58 5.91
C TYR A 126 -13.71 25.54 5.01
N PRO A 127 -12.53 26.01 5.45
CA PRO A 127 -11.84 27.17 4.84
C PRO A 127 -11.18 26.89 3.49
N ASP A 128 -11.06 25.62 3.09
CA ASP A 128 -10.46 25.21 1.82
C ASP A 128 -11.18 24.02 1.19
N ASP A 129 -10.93 23.77 -0.09
CA ASP A 129 -11.57 22.69 -0.85
C ASP A 129 -10.78 21.36 -0.79
N ASN A 130 -9.79 21.25 0.09
CA ASN A 130 -8.83 20.15 0.07
C ASN A 130 -9.15 19.06 1.09
N HIS A 131 -8.72 17.83 0.78
CA HIS A 131 -8.69 16.77 1.77
C HIS A 131 -7.51 16.94 2.72
N LYS A 132 -7.56 16.23 3.86
CA LYS A 132 -6.50 16.29 4.87
C LYS A 132 -6.13 14.89 5.34
N PRO A 133 -5.51 14.05 4.49
CA PRO A 133 -4.88 12.82 4.98
C PRO A 133 -3.72 13.17 5.91
N GLU A 134 -3.59 12.42 7.00
CA GLU A 134 -2.60 12.67 8.05
C GLU A 134 -1.88 11.37 8.42
N MET A 135 -0.61 11.48 8.79
CA MET A 135 0.17 10.38 9.34
C MET A 135 0.87 10.87 10.59
N THR A 136 0.86 10.02 11.63
CA THR A 136 1.59 10.29 12.87
C THR A 136 2.60 9.19 13.17
N ILE A 137 3.77 9.58 13.67
CA ILE A 137 4.85 8.68 14.10
C ILE A 137 5.27 9.07 15.51
N ALA A 138 5.25 8.11 16.44
CA ALA A 138 5.56 8.35 17.83
C ALA A 138 7.04 8.72 18.06
N ILE A 139 7.29 9.82 18.78
CA ILE A 139 8.61 10.21 19.29
C ILE A 139 8.77 9.70 20.73
N THR A 140 7.72 9.84 21.54
CA THR A 140 7.59 9.23 22.87
C THR A 140 6.46 8.20 22.84
N PRO A 141 6.26 7.38 23.89
CA PRO A 141 5.00 6.65 24.03
C PRO A 141 3.81 7.60 23.81
N PHE A 142 2.89 7.18 22.94
CA PHE A 142 1.80 7.99 22.46
C PHE A 142 0.48 7.24 22.57
N GLU A 143 -0.58 7.98 22.92
CA GLU A 143 -1.95 7.47 23.02
C GLU A 143 -2.86 8.24 22.05
N GLY A 144 -3.71 7.51 21.34
CA GLY A 144 -4.68 8.07 20.40
C GLY A 144 -5.98 7.25 20.33
N LEU A 145 -6.96 7.80 19.62
CA LEU A 145 -8.17 7.13 19.17
C LEU A 145 -8.13 7.07 17.64
N CYS A 146 -8.41 5.92 17.03
CA CYS A 146 -8.40 5.80 15.56
C CYS A 146 -9.35 4.71 15.05
N GLY A 147 -10.32 5.10 14.21
CA GLY A 147 -11.29 4.19 13.60
C GLY A 147 -12.26 3.58 14.61
N PHE A 148 -13.35 2.99 14.13
CA PHE A 148 -14.26 2.25 14.99
C PHE A 148 -13.64 0.91 15.43
N ARG A 149 -13.96 0.49 16.66
CA ARG A 149 -13.60 -0.83 17.19
C ARG A 149 -14.33 -1.95 16.44
N PRO A 150 -13.81 -3.19 16.50
CA PRO A 150 -14.57 -4.37 16.10
C PRO A 150 -15.98 -4.39 16.71
N LEU A 151 -16.96 -4.83 15.93
CA LEU A 151 -18.37 -4.79 16.33
C LEU A 151 -18.66 -5.60 17.59
N ALA A 152 -17.89 -6.65 17.85
CA ALA A 152 -17.96 -7.44 19.07
C ALA A 152 -17.58 -6.61 20.31
N GLU A 153 -16.55 -5.78 20.25
CA GLU A 153 -16.15 -4.87 21.34
C GLU A 153 -17.20 -3.77 21.56
N ILE A 154 -17.71 -3.18 20.47
CA ILE A 154 -18.79 -2.17 20.57
C ILE A 154 -20.02 -2.80 21.21
N SER A 155 -20.42 -3.99 20.75
CA SER A 155 -21.52 -4.75 21.34
C SER A 155 -21.29 -5.07 22.82
N HIS A 156 -20.05 -5.39 23.20
CA HIS A 156 -19.68 -5.60 24.59
C HIS A 156 -19.89 -4.33 25.43
N PHE A 157 -19.32 -3.19 25.04
CA PHE A 157 -19.46 -1.95 25.80
C PHE A 157 -20.90 -1.44 25.87
N LEU A 158 -21.69 -1.62 24.81
CA LEU A 158 -23.14 -1.32 24.82
C LEU A 158 -23.94 -2.17 25.82
N ASN A 159 -23.43 -3.33 26.23
CA ASN A 159 -24.03 -4.18 27.25
C ASN A 159 -23.42 -3.96 28.65
N ALA A 160 -22.11 -3.73 28.73
CA ALA A 160 -21.36 -3.64 29.99
C ALA A 160 -21.41 -2.24 30.62
N VAL A 161 -21.57 -1.18 29.82
CA VAL A 161 -21.53 0.22 30.29
C VAL A 161 -22.95 0.78 30.32
N ALA A 162 -23.64 0.64 31.46
CA ALA A 162 -25.04 1.06 31.59
C ALA A 162 -25.30 2.55 31.22
N PRO A 163 -24.47 3.52 31.63
CA PRO A 163 -24.66 4.92 31.25
C PRO A 163 -24.59 5.16 29.72
N LEU A 164 -23.75 4.40 29.01
CA LEU A 164 -23.65 4.46 27.55
C LEU A 164 -24.94 3.96 26.89
N ARG A 165 -25.43 2.79 27.32
CA ARG A 165 -26.67 2.20 26.80
C ARG A 165 -27.88 3.11 27.02
N GLN A 166 -27.98 3.69 28.21
CA GLN A 166 -29.08 4.58 28.58
C GLN A 166 -29.04 5.89 27.78
N LEU A 167 -27.85 6.46 27.58
CA LEU A 167 -27.68 7.70 26.81
C LEU A 167 -28.13 7.53 25.35
N ILE A 168 -27.76 6.43 24.71
CA ILE A 168 -28.12 6.12 23.31
C ILE A 168 -29.61 5.77 23.18
N GLY A 169 -30.17 5.10 24.18
CA GLY A 169 -31.52 4.57 24.19
C GLY A 169 -31.58 3.09 23.81
N THR A 170 -32.30 2.32 24.63
CA THR A 170 -32.40 0.85 24.53
C THR A 170 -32.82 0.36 23.15
N ASP A 171 -33.76 1.03 22.49
CA ASP A 171 -34.27 0.60 21.18
C ASP A 171 -33.20 0.64 20.09
N ALA A 172 -32.41 1.71 20.02
CA ALA A 172 -31.34 1.85 19.04
C ALA A 172 -30.20 0.84 19.30
N VAL A 173 -29.88 0.60 20.57
CA VAL A 173 -28.89 -0.40 20.98
C VAL A 173 -29.35 -1.81 20.63
N ASP A 174 -30.60 -2.17 20.93
CA ASP A 174 -31.13 -3.52 20.64
C ASP A 174 -31.25 -3.77 19.14
N GLN A 175 -31.58 -2.75 18.34
CA GLN A 175 -31.54 -2.85 16.88
C GLN A 175 -30.13 -3.11 16.36
N PHE A 176 -29.12 -2.40 16.87
CA PHE A 176 -27.72 -2.62 16.50
C PHE A 176 -27.27 -4.04 16.88
N LEU A 177 -27.47 -4.43 18.15
CA LEU A 177 -27.08 -5.75 18.64
C LEU A 177 -27.77 -6.86 17.84
N GLY A 178 -29.05 -6.72 17.52
CA GLY A 178 -29.77 -7.69 16.70
C GLY A 178 -29.30 -7.72 15.24
N ALA A 179 -28.86 -6.58 14.69
CA ALA A 179 -28.42 -6.48 13.30
C ALA A 179 -27.06 -7.15 13.05
N VAL A 180 -26.12 -7.01 14.00
CA VAL A 180 -24.73 -7.48 13.85
C VAL A 180 -24.49 -8.88 14.42
N LYS A 181 -25.38 -9.39 15.28
CA LYS A 181 -25.22 -10.68 15.97
C LYS A 181 -24.92 -11.84 15.02
N GLY A 182 -23.79 -12.51 15.24
CA GLY A 182 -23.33 -13.66 14.44
C GLY A 182 -22.79 -13.27 13.07
N SER A 183 -22.46 -12.00 12.86
CA SER A 183 -21.91 -11.44 11.62
C SER A 183 -20.88 -10.33 11.87
N GLU A 184 -20.39 -10.22 13.10
CA GLU A 184 -19.50 -9.17 13.58
C GLU A 184 -18.17 -9.11 12.82
N ASP A 185 -17.72 -10.27 12.32
CA ASP A 185 -16.49 -10.52 11.58
C ASP A 185 -16.74 -10.95 10.12
N SER A 186 -17.96 -10.76 9.62
CA SER A 186 -18.32 -11.19 8.26
C SER A 186 -17.54 -10.40 7.20
N GLU A 187 -16.90 -11.13 6.28
CA GLU A 187 -16.24 -10.55 5.10
C GLU A 187 -17.20 -10.44 3.88
N ASP A 188 -18.47 -10.83 4.02
CA ASP A 188 -19.44 -10.68 2.93
C ASP A 188 -19.77 -9.19 2.72
N PRO A 189 -19.57 -8.62 1.52
CA PRO A 189 -19.75 -7.18 1.30
C PRO A 189 -21.15 -6.65 1.63
N THR A 190 -22.19 -7.46 1.45
CA THR A 190 -23.58 -7.06 1.73
C THR A 190 -23.83 -7.01 3.24
N VAL A 191 -23.33 -8.03 3.96
CA VAL A 191 -23.39 -8.09 5.42
C VAL A 191 -22.55 -6.97 6.04
N MET A 192 -21.35 -6.73 5.50
CA MET A 192 -20.50 -5.62 5.93
C MET A 192 -21.22 -4.29 5.80
N GLN A 193 -21.87 -4.03 4.67
CA GLN A 193 -22.62 -2.79 4.47
C GLN A 193 -23.80 -2.66 5.44
N LYS A 194 -24.57 -3.73 5.67
CA LYS A 194 -25.64 -3.76 6.67
C LYS A 194 -25.11 -3.44 8.07
N ASN A 195 -23.97 -4.00 8.44
CA ASN A 195 -23.32 -3.74 9.73
C ASN A 195 -22.86 -2.29 9.86
N LYS A 196 -22.28 -1.71 8.80
CA LYS A 196 -21.92 -0.29 8.74
C LYS A 196 -23.14 0.60 8.91
N ASP A 197 -24.25 0.28 8.25
CA ASP A 197 -25.50 1.02 8.38
C ASP A 197 -26.06 0.95 9.81
N ALA A 198 -26.01 -0.22 10.44
CA ALA A 198 -26.41 -0.38 11.84
C ALA A 198 -25.51 0.43 12.79
N LEU A 199 -24.18 0.38 12.58
CA LEU A 199 -23.21 1.15 13.35
C LEU A 199 -23.45 2.66 13.20
N ARG A 200 -23.72 3.12 11.98
CA ARG A 200 -24.09 4.51 11.70
C ARG A 200 -25.32 4.95 12.47
N ILE A 201 -26.38 4.13 12.48
CA ILE A 201 -27.63 4.45 13.18
C ILE A 201 -27.39 4.61 14.69
N VAL A 202 -26.73 3.65 15.33
CA VAL A 202 -26.49 3.69 16.79
C VAL A 202 -25.51 4.81 17.17
N PHE A 203 -24.49 5.07 16.35
CA PHE A 203 -23.57 6.19 16.56
C PHE A 203 -24.26 7.54 16.36
N THR A 204 -25.16 7.66 15.38
CA THR A 204 -25.97 8.87 15.15
C THR A 204 -26.90 9.14 16.32
N ALA A 205 -27.48 8.09 16.91
CA ALA A 205 -28.29 8.22 18.12
C ALA A 205 -27.47 8.78 19.30
N LEU A 206 -26.24 8.29 19.51
CA LEU A 206 -25.32 8.88 20.49
C LEU A 206 -25.09 10.37 20.21
N MET A 207 -24.69 10.70 18.99
CA MET A 207 -24.29 12.08 18.61
C MET A 207 -25.42 13.11 18.70
N ASN A 208 -26.69 12.66 18.69
CA ASN A 208 -27.87 13.50 18.85
C ASN A 208 -28.36 13.64 20.30
N SER A 209 -27.62 13.11 21.28
CA SER A 209 -27.96 13.24 22.70
C SER A 209 -27.96 14.71 23.15
N SER A 210 -28.92 15.09 23.99
CA SER A 210 -28.96 16.44 24.55
C SER A 210 -27.86 16.65 25.59
N SER A 211 -27.42 17.90 25.76
CA SER A 211 -26.39 18.27 26.74
C SER A 211 -26.74 17.84 28.17
N GLU A 212 -28.03 17.91 28.55
CA GLU A 212 -28.51 17.51 29.88
C GLU A 212 -28.37 16.00 30.09
N ASN A 213 -28.71 15.19 29.07
CA ASN A 213 -28.57 13.74 29.14
C ASN A 213 -27.10 13.32 29.16
N ILE A 214 -26.26 14.00 28.38
CA ILE A 214 -24.81 13.78 28.40
C ILE A 214 -24.27 14.05 29.80
N GLU A 215 -24.58 15.20 30.41
CA GLU A 215 -24.12 15.55 31.76
C GLU A 215 -24.58 14.55 32.83
N ALA A 216 -25.83 14.07 32.75
CA ALA A 216 -26.33 13.05 33.67
C ALA A 216 -25.56 11.73 33.51
N ALA A 217 -25.39 11.26 32.27
CA ALA A 217 -24.69 10.02 31.98
C ALA A 217 -23.20 10.09 32.33
N THR A 218 -22.51 11.24 32.14
CA THR A 218 -21.09 11.36 32.47
C THR A 218 -20.84 11.25 33.98
N LYS A 219 -21.75 11.76 34.82
CA LYS A 219 -21.67 11.60 36.28
C LYS A 219 -21.73 10.12 36.68
N GLU A 220 -22.63 9.35 36.08
CA GLU A 220 -22.73 7.91 36.35
C GLU A 220 -21.51 7.14 35.81
N LEU A 221 -21.08 7.46 34.59
CA LEU A 221 -19.91 6.83 33.95
C LEU A 221 -18.64 7.02 34.79
N THR A 222 -18.40 8.26 35.22
CA THR A 222 -17.20 8.61 36.00
C THR A 222 -17.26 8.04 37.42
N ALA A 223 -18.44 8.02 38.05
CA ALA A 223 -18.62 7.33 39.33
C ALA A 223 -18.34 5.82 39.22
N ALA A 224 -18.79 5.17 38.13
CA ALA A 224 -18.48 3.76 37.89
C ALA A 224 -16.98 3.51 37.71
N ALA A 225 -16.29 4.35 36.94
CA ALA A 225 -14.85 4.27 36.73
C ALA A 225 -14.07 4.45 38.05
N GLN A 226 -14.49 5.37 38.91
CA GLN A 226 -13.81 5.68 40.17
C GLN A 226 -14.09 4.65 41.27
N ASN A 227 -15.31 4.15 41.38
CA ASN A 227 -15.71 3.25 42.47
C ASN A 227 -15.28 1.80 42.24
N SER A 228 -15.18 1.37 40.97
CA SER A 228 -14.91 -0.02 40.61
C SER A 228 -13.91 -0.13 39.44
N PRO A 229 -12.69 0.42 39.55
CA PRO A 229 -11.74 0.47 38.43
C PRO A 229 -11.36 -0.92 37.90
N GLU A 230 -11.17 -1.90 38.79
CA GLU A 230 -10.76 -3.27 38.42
C GLU A 230 -11.81 -4.06 37.62
N THR A 231 -13.07 -3.60 37.63
CA THR A 231 -14.18 -4.27 36.92
C THR A 231 -14.88 -3.32 35.94
N PHE A 232 -14.32 -2.14 35.70
CA PHE A 232 -14.94 -1.12 34.86
C PHE A 232 -15.09 -1.60 33.40
N GLY A 233 -16.33 -1.54 32.89
CA GLY A 233 -16.64 -1.97 31.53
C GLY A 233 -16.53 -3.48 31.32
N THR A 234 -16.47 -4.30 32.38
CA THR A 234 -16.48 -5.77 32.26
C THR A 234 -17.90 -6.34 32.32
N SER A 235 -18.10 -7.50 31.72
CA SER A 235 -19.35 -8.26 31.81
C SER A 235 -19.10 -9.73 32.13
N ALA A 236 -19.83 -10.26 33.11
CA ALA A 236 -19.80 -11.69 33.44
C ALA A 236 -20.47 -12.56 32.35
N SER A 237 -21.30 -11.98 31.48
CA SER A 237 -21.97 -12.71 30.40
C SER A 237 -21.14 -12.89 29.14
N THR A 238 -20.09 -12.08 28.96
CA THR A 238 -19.18 -12.08 27.80
C THR A 238 -17.73 -11.87 28.24
N PRO A 239 -17.19 -12.77 29.09
CA PRO A 239 -15.85 -12.60 29.66
C PRO A 239 -14.74 -12.54 28.61
N GLU A 240 -14.92 -13.21 27.47
CA GLU A 240 -13.98 -13.24 26.34
C GLU A 240 -13.79 -11.88 25.64
N THR A 241 -14.76 -10.96 25.74
CA THR A 241 -14.68 -9.61 25.16
C THR A 241 -14.39 -8.53 26.20
N ASN A 242 -14.09 -8.91 27.46
CA ASN A 242 -13.73 -7.94 28.48
C ASN A 242 -12.47 -7.16 28.09
N PRO A 243 -12.36 -5.87 28.49
CA PRO A 243 -11.13 -5.12 28.30
C PRO A 243 -9.97 -5.84 29.00
N SER A 244 -8.82 -5.91 28.33
CA SER A 244 -7.61 -6.58 28.87
C SER A 244 -7.09 -5.92 30.15
N ASN A 245 -7.37 -4.63 30.33
CA ASN A 245 -7.02 -3.85 31.51
C ASN A 245 -8.15 -2.87 31.89
N PRO A 246 -9.15 -3.33 32.68
CA PRO A 246 -10.26 -2.49 33.12
C PRO A 246 -9.83 -1.25 33.91
N ALA A 247 -8.80 -1.38 34.76
CA ALA A 247 -8.30 -0.30 35.60
C ALA A 247 -7.68 0.84 34.75
N GLU A 248 -6.97 0.48 33.68
CA GLU A 248 -6.47 1.46 32.73
C GLU A 248 -7.60 2.18 32.00
N LEU A 249 -8.61 1.44 31.53
CA LEU A 249 -9.78 2.04 30.89
C LEU A 249 -10.47 3.05 31.82
N ALA A 250 -10.66 2.70 33.09
CA ALA A 250 -11.21 3.60 34.10
C ALA A 250 -10.33 4.85 34.33
N ALA A 251 -9.00 4.68 34.35
CA ALA A 251 -8.06 5.79 34.50
C ALA A 251 -8.10 6.74 33.31
N VAL A 252 -8.20 6.22 32.08
CA VAL A 252 -8.32 7.03 30.86
C VAL A 252 -9.63 7.83 30.85
N ILE A 253 -10.76 7.21 31.17
CA ILE A 253 -12.06 7.90 31.26
C ILE A 253 -12.02 9.00 32.34
N THR A 254 -11.46 8.71 33.51
CA THR A 254 -11.31 9.69 34.59
C THR A 254 -10.43 10.87 34.16
N ARG A 255 -9.31 10.60 33.50
CA ARG A 255 -8.38 11.61 32.99
C ARG A 255 -9.03 12.48 31.92
N LEU A 256 -9.71 11.88 30.93
CA LEU A 256 -10.39 12.60 29.86
C LEU A 256 -11.53 13.47 30.40
N ASN A 257 -12.29 12.99 31.39
CA ASN A 257 -13.33 13.81 32.04
C ASN A 257 -12.72 14.98 32.83
N GLY A 258 -11.54 14.80 33.43
CA GLY A 258 -10.81 15.91 34.06
C GLY A 258 -10.36 16.99 33.06
N GLN A 259 -10.11 16.62 31.79
CA GLN A 259 -9.75 17.55 30.73
C GLN A 259 -10.98 18.19 30.08
N PHE A 260 -12.03 17.41 29.85
CA PHE A 260 -13.28 17.79 29.20
C PHE A 260 -14.49 17.30 30.02
N PRO A 261 -14.86 18.01 31.10
CA PRO A 261 -15.97 17.62 31.95
C PRO A 261 -17.28 17.58 31.16
N ASN A 262 -18.06 16.52 31.35
CA ASN A 262 -19.38 16.35 30.74
C ASN A 262 -19.38 16.36 29.20
N ASP A 263 -18.28 15.95 28.57
CA ASP A 263 -18.17 15.92 27.11
C ASP A 263 -18.62 14.57 26.52
N ILE A 264 -19.34 14.62 25.39
CA ILE A 264 -19.81 13.44 24.65
C ILE A 264 -18.66 12.52 24.21
N GLY A 265 -17.44 13.06 24.06
CA GLY A 265 -16.24 12.32 23.72
C GLY A 265 -15.94 11.16 24.67
N LEU A 266 -16.38 11.25 25.93
CA LEU A 266 -16.27 10.15 26.91
C LEU A 266 -17.07 8.91 26.50
N PHE A 267 -18.16 9.10 25.75
CA PHE A 267 -18.99 8.02 25.22
C PHE A 267 -18.52 7.57 23.83
N VAL A 268 -18.12 8.53 22.99
CA VAL A 268 -17.50 8.23 21.68
C VAL A 268 -16.26 7.33 21.86
N PHE A 269 -15.53 7.47 22.97
CA PHE A 269 -14.40 6.61 23.32
C PHE A 269 -14.71 5.09 23.20
N PHE A 270 -15.91 4.66 23.62
CA PHE A 270 -16.29 3.23 23.59
C PHE A 270 -16.59 2.71 22.18
N PHE A 271 -16.70 3.61 21.19
CA PHE A 271 -16.82 3.26 19.79
C PHE A 271 -15.48 3.18 19.07
N LEU A 272 -14.41 3.82 19.59
CA LEU A 272 -13.15 4.02 18.86
C LEU A 272 -11.99 3.21 19.43
N ASN A 273 -11.12 2.66 18.58
CA ASN A 273 -9.93 1.94 19.05
C ASN A 273 -9.05 2.86 19.89
N PHE A 274 -8.67 2.44 21.09
CA PHE A 274 -7.69 3.16 21.92
C PHE A 274 -6.29 2.64 21.57
N VAL A 275 -5.56 3.45 20.80
CA VAL A 275 -4.27 3.09 20.21
C VAL A 275 -3.14 3.55 21.11
N LYS A 276 -2.17 2.66 21.33
CA LYS A 276 -0.88 2.99 21.94
C LYS A 276 0.23 2.73 20.95
N LEU A 277 1.06 3.73 20.73
CA LEU A 277 2.22 3.66 19.86
C LEU A 277 3.49 3.79 20.70
N ALA A 278 4.39 2.82 20.58
CA ALA A 278 5.77 2.93 21.03
C ALA A 278 6.57 3.86 20.09
N PRO A 279 7.67 4.49 20.56
CA PRO A 279 8.51 5.33 19.70
C PRO A 279 8.90 4.64 18.39
N GLY A 280 8.61 5.27 17.26
CA GLY A 280 8.81 4.74 15.91
C GLY A 280 7.64 3.96 15.33
N GLU A 281 6.62 3.58 16.11
CA GLU A 281 5.35 3.12 15.54
C GLU A 281 4.56 4.29 14.96
N ALA A 282 3.71 4.00 13.97
CA ALA A 282 2.96 4.99 13.24
C ALA A 282 1.52 4.55 12.97
N MET A 283 0.64 5.52 12.69
CA MET A 283 -0.70 5.27 12.15
C MET A 283 -1.02 6.28 11.05
N PHE A 284 -1.84 5.85 10.09
CA PHE A 284 -2.32 6.68 8.99
C PHE A 284 -3.81 6.93 9.13
N LEU A 285 -4.19 8.20 9.10
CA LEU A 285 -5.55 8.68 9.24
C LEU A 285 -6.12 8.95 7.85
N LYS A 286 -6.99 8.04 7.40
CA LYS A 286 -7.64 8.14 6.10
C LYS A 286 -8.66 9.28 6.12
N ALA A 287 -9.00 9.78 4.93
CA ALA A 287 -10.17 10.62 4.79
C ALA A 287 -11.41 9.87 5.29
N ASP A 288 -12.32 10.62 5.90
CA ASP A 288 -13.57 10.15 6.47
C ASP A 288 -13.43 9.15 7.64
N ASP A 289 -12.22 8.97 8.20
CA ASP A 289 -12.00 8.19 9.42
C ASP A 289 -11.94 9.09 10.67
N ILE A 290 -12.59 8.64 11.73
CA ILE A 290 -12.68 9.34 13.02
C ILE A 290 -11.49 9.01 13.92
N HIS A 291 -10.89 10.02 14.53
CA HIS A 291 -9.71 9.86 15.38
C HIS A 291 -9.54 11.02 16.38
N ALA A 292 -8.64 10.86 17.35
CA ALA A 292 -8.22 11.91 18.28
C ALA A 292 -6.82 11.59 18.83
N TYR A 293 -5.99 12.61 19.07
CA TYR A 293 -4.73 12.41 19.79
C TYR A 293 -4.95 12.67 21.29
N VAL A 294 -4.41 11.82 22.15
CA VAL A 294 -4.70 11.85 23.59
C VAL A 294 -3.51 12.34 24.40
N SER A 295 -2.31 11.77 24.19
CA SER A 295 -1.10 12.16 24.92
C SER A 295 0.18 11.72 24.20
N GLY A 296 1.29 12.42 24.43
CA GLY A 296 2.63 12.07 23.90
C GLY A 296 3.19 13.08 22.90
N ASP A 297 4.44 12.89 22.49
CA ASP A 297 5.08 13.66 21.42
C ASP A 297 5.13 12.83 20.12
N ILE A 298 4.77 13.44 19.00
CA ILE A 298 4.71 12.80 17.68
C ILE A 298 5.29 13.69 16.59
N ILE A 299 5.75 13.04 15.55
CA ILE A 299 5.87 13.63 14.22
C ILE A 299 4.50 13.53 13.55
N GLU A 300 3.98 14.62 13.02
CA GLU A 300 2.79 14.63 12.15
C GLU A 300 3.19 15.12 10.75
N CYS A 301 2.71 14.44 9.72
CA CYS A 301 2.73 14.95 8.35
C CYS A 301 1.32 14.89 7.78
N MET A 302 0.89 15.99 7.16
CA MET A 302 -0.47 16.14 6.65
C MET A 302 -0.46 16.87 5.31
N ALA A 303 -1.47 16.61 4.48
CA ALA A 303 -1.73 17.49 3.34
C ALA A 303 -2.09 18.90 3.84
N SER A 304 -1.84 19.92 3.01
CA SER A 304 -2.18 21.30 3.36
C SER A 304 -3.70 21.53 3.27
N SER A 305 -4.40 21.42 4.41
CA SER A 305 -5.83 21.71 4.59
C SER A 305 -6.12 22.00 6.07
N ASP A 306 -7.13 22.81 6.34
CA ASP A 306 -7.65 23.13 7.68
C ASP A 306 -9.08 22.59 7.91
N ASN A 307 -9.57 21.72 7.02
CA ASN A 307 -10.91 21.12 7.14
C ASN A 307 -10.97 20.09 8.28
N VAL A 308 -11.84 20.34 9.26
CA VAL A 308 -12.03 19.47 10.43
C VAL A 308 -13.51 19.39 10.83
N VAL A 309 -14.09 18.18 10.78
CA VAL A 309 -15.41 17.89 11.34
C VAL A 309 -15.22 17.28 12.73
N ARG A 310 -15.83 17.85 13.77
CA ARG A 310 -15.57 17.48 15.18
C ARG A 310 -16.71 16.69 15.81
N ALA A 311 -16.35 15.73 16.66
CA ALA A 311 -17.26 14.79 17.32
C ALA A 311 -17.23 14.86 18.87
N GLY A 312 -16.26 15.53 19.48
CA GLY A 312 -16.13 15.58 20.95
C GLY A 312 -14.80 16.18 21.39
N PHE A 313 -14.61 16.30 22.70
CA PHE A 313 -13.45 16.93 23.34
C PHE A 313 -13.16 18.32 22.78
N THR A 314 -14.21 19.12 22.62
CA THR A 314 -14.08 20.45 22.02
C THR A 314 -15.23 21.39 22.37
N PRO A 315 -14.93 22.66 22.70
CA PRO A 315 -15.93 23.72 22.77
C PRO A 315 -16.27 24.29 21.38
N LYS A 316 -15.53 23.92 20.33
CA LYS A 316 -15.74 24.44 18.97
C LYS A 316 -16.99 23.85 18.32
N PHE A 317 -17.35 24.43 17.17
CA PHE A 317 -18.45 23.98 16.32
C PHE A 317 -18.33 22.48 15.99
N LYS A 318 -19.48 21.79 16.08
CA LYS A 318 -19.68 20.37 15.78
C LYS A 318 -20.81 20.27 14.76
N ASP A 319 -20.50 19.76 13.57
CA ASP A 319 -21.44 19.55 12.47
C ASP A 319 -21.86 18.08 12.49
N VAL A 320 -22.84 17.75 13.35
CA VAL A 320 -23.21 16.36 13.64
C VAL A 320 -23.75 15.64 12.40
N ASP A 321 -24.58 16.30 11.61
CA ASP A 321 -25.14 15.71 10.38
C ASP A 321 -24.04 15.38 9.37
N THR A 322 -23.12 16.31 9.13
CA THR A 322 -22.00 16.06 8.21
C THR A 322 -21.09 14.95 8.75
N LEU A 323 -20.83 14.93 10.07
CA LEU A 323 -20.03 13.90 10.71
C LEU A 323 -20.63 12.51 10.50
N THR A 324 -21.89 12.31 10.84
CA THR A 324 -22.48 10.96 10.80
C THR A 324 -22.75 10.46 9.38
N ASP A 325 -22.88 11.37 8.41
CA ASP A 325 -23.03 11.00 7.01
C ASP A 325 -21.70 10.70 6.31
N MET A 326 -20.60 11.36 6.73
CA MET A 326 -19.32 11.22 6.03
C MET A 326 -18.53 9.97 6.42
N LEU A 327 -18.64 9.50 7.67
CA LEU A 327 -17.73 8.48 8.20
C LEU A 327 -17.78 7.16 7.42
N THR A 328 -16.63 6.50 7.28
CA THR A 328 -16.52 5.21 6.57
C THR A 328 -17.23 4.05 7.28
N TYR A 329 -17.45 4.20 8.58
CA TYR A 329 -17.91 3.16 9.51
C TYR A 329 -17.09 1.86 9.43
N SER A 330 -15.82 1.97 9.03
CA SER A 330 -14.89 0.85 9.10
C SER A 330 -14.62 0.47 10.56
N TYR A 331 -14.82 -0.81 10.90
CA TYR A 331 -14.67 -1.38 12.24
C TYR A 331 -13.49 -2.36 12.31
N ALA A 332 -12.42 -2.05 11.58
CA ALA A 332 -11.21 -2.87 11.53
C ALA A 332 -10.47 -2.83 12.89
N PRO A 333 -9.81 -3.94 13.29
CA PRO A 333 -9.04 -4.00 14.52
C PRO A 333 -7.89 -3.00 14.52
N ILE A 334 -7.37 -2.69 15.72
CA ILE A 334 -6.28 -1.74 15.94
C ILE A 334 -5.04 -1.98 15.08
N GLU A 335 -4.68 -3.25 14.82
CA GLU A 335 -3.46 -3.57 14.05
C GLU A 335 -3.57 -3.11 12.59
N GLU A 336 -4.77 -3.08 12.02
CA GLU A 336 -5.00 -2.55 10.66
C GLU A 336 -5.00 -1.01 10.60
N GLN A 337 -5.02 -0.34 11.76
CA GLN A 337 -4.88 1.12 11.85
C GLN A 337 -3.41 1.55 11.87
N LYS A 338 -2.50 0.66 12.26
CA LYS A 338 -1.06 0.94 12.30
C LYS A 338 -0.46 0.93 10.90
N LEU A 339 0.50 1.83 10.68
CA LEU A 339 1.29 1.87 9.47
C LEU A 339 2.63 1.18 9.73
N GLU A 340 2.85 0.03 9.09
CA GLU A 340 4.13 -0.67 9.17
C GLU A 340 5.20 0.02 8.31
N PRO A 341 6.33 0.44 8.89
CA PRO A 341 7.42 1.00 8.13
C PRO A 341 8.20 -0.07 7.36
N LYS A 342 8.76 0.30 6.21
CA LYS A 342 9.59 -0.57 5.36
C LYS A 342 11.01 -0.03 5.29
N GLU A 343 12.00 -0.85 4.93
CA GLU A 343 13.33 -0.33 4.64
C GLU A 343 13.28 0.67 3.48
N TYR A 344 13.99 1.79 3.58
CA TYR A 344 14.06 2.79 2.52
C TYR A 344 15.19 2.47 1.54
N PRO A 345 14.89 2.09 0.29
CA PRO A 345 15.90 1.56 -0.64
C PRO A 345 16.80 2.64 -1.26
N TYR A 346 16.44 3.92 -1.15
CA TYR A 346 17.17 5.05 -1.75
C TYR A 346 18.07 5.76 -0.73
N ALA A 347 18.50 5.05 0.31
CA ALA A 347 19.53 5.49 1.24
C ALA A 347 20.66 4.46 1.31
N ILE A 348 21.87 4.88 0.96
CA ILE A 348 23.08 4.07 1.10
C ILE A 348 23.69 4.31 2.48
N LEU A 349 23.72 3.26 3.29
CA LEU A 349 24.38 3.27 4.59
C LEU A 349 25.88 2.95 4.40
N ASN A 350 26.76 3.59 5.18
CA ASN A 350 28.18 3.22 5.16
C ASN A 350 28.47 2.02 6.09
N ALA A 351 29.70 1.49 6.04
CA ALA A 351 30.11 0.35 6.86
C ALA A 351 29.89 0.56 8.38
N SER A 352 30.12 1.77 8.89
CA SER A 352 29.86 2.12 10.29
C SER A 352 28.38 2.08 10.64
N ALA A 353 27.50 2.53 9.75
CA ALA A 353 26.05 2.45 9.90
C ALA A 353 25.57 0.99 9.88
N TYR A 354 25.97 0.20 8.87
CA TYR A 354 25.62 -1.22 8.79
C TYR A 354 26.06 -2.01 10.03
N SER A 355 27.33 -1.90 10.44
CA SER A 355 27.89 -2.64 11.58
C SER A 355 27.41 -2.16 12.96
N SER A 356 26.57 -1.12 13.01
CA SER A 356 25.93 -0.64 14.24
C SER A 356 24.43 -0.87 14.25
N ALA A 357 23.88 -1.59 13.26
CA ALA A 357 22.44 -1.76 13.07
C ALA A 357 21.70 -0.41 13.01
N SER A 358 22.33 0.58 12.36
CA SER A 358 21.66 1.82 11.96
C SER A 358 20.62 1.52 10.88
N SER A 359 19.58 2.34 10.77
CA SER A 359 18.43 2.06 9.91
C SER A 359 17.88 3.32 9.26
N SER A 360 17.31 3.18 8.05
CA SER A 360 16.49 4.17 7.38
C SER A 360 15.16 3.52 7.00
N MET A 361 14.09 3.89 7.71
CA MET A 361 12.77 3.29 7.62
C MET A 361 11.76 4.26 6.99
N LEU A 362 11.08 3.80 5.94
CA LEU A 362 10.07 4.52 5.17
C LEU A 362 8.67 4.28 5.74
N TYR A 363 7.97 5.39 5.98
CA TYR A 363 6.55 5.46 6.28
C TYR A 363 5.86 6.08 5.05
N ASP A 364 5.14 5.25 4.29
CA ASP A 364 4.60 5.60 2.98
C ASP A 364 3.08 5.38 2.95
N PRO A 365 2.28 6.38 3.38
CA PRO A 365 0.84 6.29 3.28
C PRO A 365 0.41 6.29 1.80
N PRO A 366 -0.77 5.71 1.46
CA PRO A 366 -1.23 5.56 0.08
C PRO A 366 -1.77 6.88 -0.51
N ILE A 367 -0.96 7.93 -0.50
CA ILE A 367 -1.24 9.29 -0.97
C ILE A 367 -0.02 9.86 -1.70
N GLU A 368 -0.17 10.96 -2.42
CA GLU A 368 0.90 11.53 -3.24
C GLU A 368 1.62 12.71 -2.58
N GLU A 369 0.98 13.30 -1.56
CA GLU A 369 1.40 14.54 -0.94
C GLU A 369 2.69 14.38 -0.14
N PHE A 370 2.91 13.24 0.52
CA PHE A 370 4.11 13.03 1.32
C PHE A 370 4.39 11.56 1.63
N SER A 371 5.67 11.30 1.92
CA SER A 371 6.16 10.15 2.68
C SER A 371 7.18 10.64 3.71
N VAL A 372 7.50 9.84 4.72
CA VAL A 372 8.50 10.19 5.75
C VAL A 372 9.53 9.07 5.89
N VAL A 373 10.81 9.43 5.95
CA VAL A 373 11.89 8.49 6.32
C VAL A 373 12.40 8.82 7.72
N LYS A 374 12.32 7.86 8.64
CA LYS A 374 13.03 7.91 9.93
C LYS A 374 14.40 7.27 9.76
N THR A 375 15.45 7.96 10.15
CA THR A 375 16.82 7.41 10.13
C THR A 375 17.44 7.49 11.51
N ASP A 376 17.96 6.35 11.98
CA ASP A 376 18.70 6.22 13.23
C ASP A 376 20.15 5.81 12.92
N LEU A 377 21.09 6.71 13.15
CA LEU A 377 22.51 6.44 13.03
C LEU A 377 23.11 6.24 14.42
N LYS A 378 23.46 4.99 14.75
CA LYS A 378 23.76 4.57 16.14
C LYS A 378 25.21 4.76 16.57
N ARG A 379 26.14 4.96 15.63
CA ARG A 379 27.58 5.06 15.90
C ARG A 379 28.18 6.33 15.30
N THR A 380 29.16 6.92 15.99
CA THR A 380 29.99 8.00 15.44
C THR A 380 30.57 7.60 14.07
N GLY A 381 30.45 8.48 13.08
CA GLY A 381 30.89 8.23 11.70
C GLY A 381 29.96 7.31 10.90
N ALA A 382 28.86 6.82 11.46
CA ALA A 382 27.77 6.23 10.69
C ALA A 382 27.17 7.29 9.76
N LYS A 383 26.90 6.91 8.51
CA LYS A 383 26.40 7.79 7.45
C LYS A 383 25.23 7.17 6.72
N ALA A 384 24.27 8.00 6.35
CA ALA A 384 23.26 7.70 5.33
C ALA A 384 23.39 8.71 4.19
N THR A 385 23.51 8.21 2.96
CA THR A 385 23.50 9.02 1.73
C THR A 385 22.19 8.78 1.02
N PHE A 386 21.32 9.79 0.99
CA PHE A 386 20.05 9.75 0.29
C PHE A 386 20.24 10.18 -1.16
N ASP A 387 19.74 9.36 -2.07
CA ASP A 387 19.69 9.71 -3.49
C ASP A 387 18.92 11.01 -3.72
N ALA A 388 19.23 11.68 -4.83
CA ALA A 388 18.48 12.84 -5.28
C ALA A 388 16.99 12.47 -5.51
N LEU A 389 16.09 13.25 -4.91
CA LEU A 389 14.65 13.10 -5.07
C LEU A 389 14.13 14.15 -6.03
N GLY A 390 13.23 13.78 -6.95
CA GLY A 390 12.56 14.73 -7.85
C GLY A 390 11.46 15.56 -7.16
N GLY A 391 11.72 15.98 -5.92
CA GLY A 391 10.85 16.84 -5.13
C GLY A 391 11.48 17.25 -3.80
N PRO A 392 10.84 18.18 -3.06
CA PRO A 392 11.45 18.82 -1.91
C PRO A 392 11.37 17.94 -0.66
N SER A 393 12.22 18.25 0.32
CA SER A 393 12.16 17.61 1.63
C SER A 393 12.44 18.55 2.80
N ILE A 394 11.87 18.20 3.95
CA ILE A 394 12.15 18.80 5.25
C ILE A 394 12.70 17.72 6.16
N LEU A 395 13.85 17.97 6.77
CA LEU A 395 14.48 17.09 7.74
C LEU A 395 14.49 17.75 9.12
N ILE A 396 14.06 17.04 10.15
CA ILE A 396 14.21 17.42 11.56
C ILE A 396 15.06 16.39 12.30
N CYS A 397 15.96 16.85 13.16
CA CYS A 397 16.68 16.01 14.11
C CYS A 397 15.93 15.97 15.44
N THR A 398 15.55 14.79 15.92
CA THR A 398 14.83 14.61 17.19
C THR A 398 15.66 13.96 18.28
N GLY A 399 16.92 13.60 17.98
CA GLY A 399 17.85 13.07 18.98
C GLY A 399 19.29 13.04 18.46
N GLY A 400 20.25 13.23 19.36
CA GLY A 400 21.67 13.17 19.05
C GLY A 400 22.21 14.40 18.29
N THR A 401 23.41 14.25 17.73
CA THR A 401 24.10 15.30 16.98
C THR A 401 24.83 14.73 15.77
N GLY A 402 24.96 15.53 14.73
CA GLY A 402 25.49 15.10 13.45
C GLY A 402 25.86 16.27 12.56
N LYS A 403 25.95 15.97 11.26
CA LYS A 403 26.05 16.96 10.20
C LYS A 403 25.24 16.53 8.99
N ILE A 404 24.79 17.53 8.22
CA ILE A 404 24.10 17.37 6.95
C ILE A 404 24.96 17.98 5.84
N THR A 405 25.06 17.32 4.70
CA THR A 405 25.85 17.78 3.54
C THR A 405 25.02 17.67 2.28
N VAL A 406 24.99 18.75 1.49
CA VAL A 406 24.36 18.82 0.17
C VAL A 406 25.31 19.56 -0.76
N GLY A 407 25.75 18.90 -1.83
CA GLY A 407 26.79 19.44 -2.71
C GLY A 407 28.06 19.80 -1.94
N HIS A 408 28.45 21.08 -1.95
CA HIS A 408 29.63 21.58 -1.24
C HIS A 408 29.32 22.22 0.13
N LYS A 409 28.04 22.31 0.53
CA LYS A 409 27.63 22.90 1.81
C LYS A 409 27.48 21.79 2.85
N THR A 410 28.13 21.97 4.00
CA THR A 410 27.99 21.10 5.16
C THR A 410 27.59 21.95 6.36
N GLU A 411 26.59 21.51 7.12
CA GLU A 411 26.14 22.17 8.35
C GLU A 411 26.07 21.18 9.51
N GLU A 412 26.28 21.68 10.73
CA GLU A 412 26.06 20.93 11.97
C GLU A 412 24.55 20.70 12.17
N VAL A 413 24.20 19.52 12.66
CA VAL A 413 22.83 19.14 13.01
C VAL A 413 22.79 18.81 14.50
N LYS A 414 21.87 19.46 15.23
CA LYS A 414 21.56 19.17 16.64
C LYS A 414 20.10 18.80 16.77
N GLU A 415 19.74 18.10 17.83
CA GLU A 415 18.35 17.93 18.22
C GLU A 415 17.59 19.28 18.18
N GLY A 416 16.43 19.28 17.52
CA GLY A 416 15.60 20.45 17.24
C GLY A 416 15.90 21.16 15.92
N TYR A 417 17.06 20.94 15.30
CA TYR A 417 17.38 21.60 14.03
C TYR A 417 16.52 21.05 12.89
N VAL A 418 16.01 21.98 12.07
CA VAL A 418 15.21 21.70 10.89
C VAL A 418 15.93 22.20 9.66
N PHE A 419 15.93 21.41 8.58
CA PHE A 419 16.53 21.75 7.30
C PHE A 419 15.54 21.55 6.17
N PHE A 420 15.50 22.50 5.24
CA PHE A 420 14.95 22.29 3.91
C PHE A 420 16.04 21.80 2.98
N VAL A 421 15.74 20.73 2.22
CA VAL A 421 16.55 20.23 1.13
C VAL A 421 15.71 20.26 -0.14
N GLY A 422 16.12 21.07 -1.11
CA GLY A 422 15.40 21.21 -2.37
C GLY A 422 15.51 19.99 -3.27
N ALA A 423 14.67 19.95 -4.30
CA ALA A 423 14.63 18.87 -5.28
C ALA A 423 15.98 18.64 -5.99
N ASP A 424 16.14 17.42 -6.50
CA ASP A 424 17.29 16.90 -7.24
C ASP A 424 18.62 16.95 -6.49
N ALA A 425 18.58 17.20 -5.18
CA ALA A 425 19.75 17.27 -4.33
C ALA A 425 20.01 15.95 -3.60
N GLU A 426 21.18 15.38 -3.81
CA GLU A 426 21.70 14.34 -2.91
C GLU A 426 21.93 14.94 -1.51
N CYS A 427 21.54 14.18 -0.49
CA CYS A 427 21.65 14.60 0.90
C CYS A 427 22.39 13.54 1.71
N ILE A 428 23.45 13.94 2.41
CA ILE A 428 24.22 13.05 3.27
C ILE A 428 24.05 13.50 4.72
N ILE A 429 23.72 12.57 5.60
CA ILE A 429 23.74 12.80 7.04
C ILE A 429 24.76 11.88 7.72
N GLU A 430 25.46 12.40 8.72
CA GLU A 430 26.49 11.68 9.48
C GLU A 430 26.33 11.92 10.98
N ASN A 431 26.36 10.85 11.78
CA ASN A 431 26.45 10.97 13.24
C ASN A 431 27.86 11.43 13.64
N THR A 432 27.96 12.54 14.37
CA THR A 432 29.23 13.08 14.88
C THR A 432 29.31 13.09 16.41
N GLY A 433 28.29 12.58 17.10
CA GLY A 433 28.27 12.50 18.55
C GLY A 433 29.33 11.53 19.07
N SER A 434 30.09 11.94 20.09
CA SER A 434 31.11 11.11 20.75
C SER A 434 30.51 10.33 21.92
N GLY A 435 30.64 9.00 21.94
CA GLY A 435 30.27 8.15 23.07
C GLY A 435 30.29 6.66 22.71
N ALA A 436 30.77 5.81 23.63
CA ALA A 436 30.77 4.35 23.47
C ALA A 436 29.46 3.69 23.93
N ASP A 437 28.54 4.48 24.50
CA ASP A 437 27.28 4.00 25.06
C ASP A 437 26.12 4.13 24.07
N GLU A 438 25.23 3.14 24.09
CA GLU A 438 24.06 2.93 23.25
C GLU A 438 23.00 4.08 23.27
N GLY A 439 23.26 5.19 23.98
CA GLY A 439 22.34 6.31 24.17
C GLY A 439 22.47 7.51 23.22
N ASN A 440 23.51 7.58 22.37
CA ASN A 440 23.74 8.71 21.44
C ASN A 440 23.30 8.39 20.00
N VAL A 441 22.07 7.89 19.84
CA VAL A 441 21.49 7.67 18.51
C VAL A 441 21.18 9.02 17.87
N PHE A 442 21.74 9.26 16.68
CA PHE A 442 21.38 10.42 15.87
C PHE A 442 20.13 10.07 15.05
N THR A 443 18.99 10.62 15.47
CA THR A 443 17.67 10.32 14.91
C THR A 443 17.13 11.51 14.13
N THR A 444 16.77 11.27 12.88
CA THR A 444 16.17 12.27 11.99
C THR A 444 14.90 11.76 11.35
N PHE A 445 13.95 12.66 11.11
CA PHE A 445 12.79 12.40 10.27
C PHE A 445 12.83 13.32 9.04
N LYS A 446 12.74 12.74 7.85
CA LYS A 446 12.78 13.45 6.57
C LYS A 446 11.43 13.27 5.85
N ALA A 447 10.57 14.28 5.92
CA ALA A 447 9.36 14.35 5.11
C ALA A 447 9.72 14.81 3.70
N PHE A 448 9.14 14.17 2.69
CA PHE A 448 9.38 14.53 1.30
C PHE A 448 8.14 14.28 0.45
N CYS A 449 8.03 15.03 -0.63
CA CYS A 449 7.07 14.75 -1.69
C CYS A 449 7.87 14.46 -2.95
N ASP A 450 7.72 13.27 -3.47
CA ASP A 450 8.31 12.91 -4.76
C ASP A 450 7.17 12.49 -5.68
N ILE A 451 6.65 13.49 -6.39
CA ILE A 451 5.60 13.25 -7.39
C ILE A 451 6.16 12.49 -8.55
N THR A 452 7.52 12.44 -8.74
CA THR A 452 8.21 12.04 -9.98
C THR A 452 7.25 11.25 -10.81
N GLY A 453 6.56 12.03 -11.67
CA GLY A 453 5.62 11.47 -12.59
C GLY A 453 6.49 10.51 -13.35
N THR A 454 6.34 9.22 -13.08
CA THR A 454 7.20 8.22 -13.70
C THR A 454 7.04 8.32 -15.22
N ALA A 455 5.90 8.88 -15.66
CA ALA A 455 5.68 9.35 -17.00
C ALA A 455 6.47 10.60 -17.42
N LEU A 456 6.62 11.65 -16.60
CA LEU A 456 7.28 12.90 -17.00
C LEU A 456 8.83 12.84 -16.89
N TYR A 457 9.39 12.23 -15.84
CA TYR A 457 10.85 12.03 -15.74
C TYR A 457 11.34 11.09 -16.85
N ASN A 458 10.66 9.96 -17.10
CA ASN A 458 10.96 9.08 -18.24
C ASN A 458 10.48 9.64 -19.59
N ALA A 459 9.61 10.65 -19.60
CA ALA A 459 9.32 11.43 -20.80
C ALA A 459 10.45 12.39 -21.14
N ILE A 460 11.09 13.00 -20.15
CA ILE A 460 12.18 13.95 -20.37
C ILE A 460 13.49 13.20 -20.63
N THR A 461 13.83 12.18 -19.83
CA THR A 461 15.01 11.32 -20.07
C THR A 461 14.79 10.35 -21.23
N GLY A 462 13.53 10.00 -21.55
CA GLY A 462 13.14 9.21 -22.72
C GLY A 462 13.54 9.82 -24.07
N ILE A 463 13.71 11.15 -24.12
CA ILE A 463 14.21 11.87 -25.29
C ILE A 463 15.73 11.64 -25.47
N PHE A 464 16.44 11.30 -24.39
CA PHE A 464 17.88 11.02 -24.35
C PHE A 464 18.21 9.52 -24.15
N ARG A 465 17.22 8.63 -24.31
CA ARG A 465 17.19 7.21 -23.86
C ARG A 465 18.25 6.24 -24.38
N GLY A 466 19.12 6.63 -25.31
CA GLY A 466 20.16 5.74 -25.86
C GLY A 466 19.65 4.34 -26.24
N GLN A 467 20.51 3.32 -26.10
CA GLN A 467 20.14 1.90 -26.29
C GLN A 467 19.58 1.23 -25.02
N SER A 468 19.52 1.94 -23.88
CA SER A 468 19.14 1.40 -22.56
C SER A 468 17.65 1.54 -22.24
N GLY A 469 16.87 2.32 -22.99
CA GLY A 469 15.41 2.43 -22.86
C GLY A 469 14.62 1.49 -23.77
N ALA A 470 13.33 1.29 -23.49
CA ALA A 470 12.45 0.47 -24.34
C ALA A 470 12.28 1.09 -25.74
N SER A 471 11.93 0.26 -26.73
CA SER A 471 11.90 0.64 -28.17
C SER A 471 10.99 1.83 -28.50
N GLY A 472 9.85 1.97 -27.81
CA GLY A 472 8.90 3.08 -27.92
C GLY A 472 8.88 4.00 -26.70
N TYR A 473 8.63 5.30 -26.91
CA TYR A 473 8.58 6.30 -25.84
C TYR A 473 7.43 6.06 -24.86
N GLY A 474 6.21 5.84 -25.37
CA GLY A 474 5.05 5.50 -24.55
C GLY A 474 5.23 4.17 -23.80
N LEU A 475 5.89 3.19 -24.43
CA LEU A 475 6.20 1.90 -23.81
C LEU A 475 7.22 2.06 -22.67
N HIS A 476 8.27 2.88 -22.85
CA HIS A 476 9.27 3.13 -21.82
C HIS A 476 8.65 3.78 -20.57
N ILE A 477 7.81 4.79 -20.78
CA ILE A 477 7.06 5.46 -19.71
C ILE A 477 6.11 4.48 -19.01
N GLY A 478 5.31 3.74 -19.78
CA GLY A 478 4.34 2.78 -19.24
C GLY A 478 5.03 1.70 -18.41
N ASN A 479 6.11 1.11 -18.93
CA ASN A 479 6.88 0.09 -18.23
C ASN A 479 7.54 0.64 -16.97
N ALA A 480 8.06 1.86 -16.98
CA ALA A 480 8.64 2.45 -15.79
C ALA A 480 7.59 2.71 -14.70
N ALA A 481 6.41 3.19 -15.07
CA ALA A 481 5.29 3.37 -14.14
C ALA A 481 4.84 2.04 -13.54
N LEU A 482 4.67 1.01 -14.37
CA LEU A 482 4.31 -0.35 -13.94
C LEU A 482 5.39 -0.95 -13.02
N ARG A 483 6.68 -0.80 -13.35
CA ARG A 483 7.79 -1.28 -12.52
C ARG A 483 7.81 -0.62 -11.15
N LYS A 484 7.56 0.69 -11.08
CA LYS A 484 7.46 1.43 -9.81
C LYS A 484 6.27 0.95 -8.97
N LEU A 485 5.09 0.74 -9.59
CA LEU A 485 3.93 0.15 -8.91
C LEU A 485 4.26 -1.25 -8.38
N CYS A 486 4.89 -2.09 -9.21
CA CYS A 486 5.33 -3.45 -8.84
C CYS A 486 6.20 -3.45 -7.60
N ASN A 487 7.13 -2.50 -7.49
CA ASN A 487 8.06 -2.41 -6.38
C ASN A 487 7.45 -1.76 -5.12
N ARG A 488 6.42 -0.91 -5.25
CA ARG A 488 5.81 -0.18 -4.11
C ARG A 488 4.70 -0.95 -3.42
N LEU A 489 3.78 -1.53 -4.18
CA LEU A 489 2.57 -2.14 -3.63
C LEU A 489 2.85 -3.53 -3.07
N SER A 490 2.13 -3.97 -2.04
CA SER A 490 2.08 -5.37 -1.60
C SER A 490 1.25 -6.22 -2.57
N ALA A 491 1.28 -7.55 -2.43
CA ALA A 491 0.48 -8.44 -3.28
C ALA A 491 -1.03 -8.21 -3.06
N GLU A 492 -1.45 -8.01 -1.82
CA GLU A 492 -2.82 -7.74 -1.41
C GLU A 492 -3.31 -6.41 -1.99
N GLN A 493 -2.47 -5.37 -1.94
CA GLN A 493 -2.76 -4.08 -2.58
C GLN A 493 -2.93 -4.23 -4.10
N PHE A 494 -2.09 -5.04 -4.75
CA PHE A 494 -2.24 -5.37 -6.17
C PHE A 494 -3.54 -6.12 -6.47
N GLN A 495 -3.91 -7.07 -5.62
CA GLN A 495 -5.15 -7.84 -5.76
C GLN A 495 -6.38 -6.97 -5.57
N TYR A 496 -6.37 -6.09 -4.56
CA TYR A 496 -7.43 -5.13 -4.31
C TYR A 496 -7.61 -4.16 -5.48
N MET A 497 -6.52 -3.59 -6.00
CA MET A 497 -6.57 -2.62 -7.11
C MET A 497 -7.07 -3.23 -8.42
N ASN A 498 -6.67 -4.46 -8.75
CA ASN A 498 -7.07 -5.10 -10.01
C ASN A 498 -8.43 -5.80 -9.92
N GLY A 499 -8.88 -6.12 -8.71
CA GLY A 499 -10.00 -7.02 -8.47
C GLY A 499 -9.69 -8.47 -8.86
N PRO A 500 -10.52 -9.44 -8.43
CA PRO A 500 -10.32 -10.85 -8.77
C PRO A 500 -10.40 -11.11 -10.28
N THR A 501 -9.66 -12.11 -10.79
CA THR A 501 -9.68 -12.55 -12.20
C THR A 501 -11.12 -12.80 -12.69
N ARG A 502 -11.97 -13.41 -11.85
CA ARG A 502 -13.40 -13.62 -12.14
C ARG A 502 -14.14 -12.31 -12.42
N SER A 503 -13.93 -11.27 -11.60
CA SER A 503 -14.58 -9.98 -11.77
C SER A 503 -14.12 -9.27 -13.05
N VAL A 504 -12.83 -9.41 -13.40
CA VAL A 504 -12.28 -8.91 -14.67
C VAL A 504 -12.94 -9.61 -15.86
N TYR A 505 -13.08 -10.93 -15.78
CA TYR A 505 -13.77 -11.76 -16.79
C TYR A 505 -15.25 -11.37 -16.95
N GLU A 506 -16.00 -11.32 -15.85
CA GLU A 506 -17.42 -10.96 -15.85
C GLU A 506 -17.65 -9.56 -16.42
N THR A 507 -16.84 -8.58 -16.01
CA THR A 507 -16.89 -7.21 -16.53
C THR A 507 -16.63 -7.17 -18.03
N ALA A 508 -15.65 -7.93 -18.52
CA ALA A 508 -15.31 -7.96 -19.95
C ALA A 508 -16.44 -8.56 -20.80
N LEU A 509 -17.10 -9.62 -20.32
CA LEU A 509 -18.24 -10.23 -21.02
C LEU A 509 -19.49 -9.35 -20.97
N GLN A 510 -19.76 -8.72 -19.83
CA GLN A 510 -20.88 -7.79 -19.69
C GLN A 510 -20.76 -6.61 -20.68
N LYS A 511 -19.53 -6.08 -20.88
CA LYS A 511 -19.26 -5.04 -21.89
C LYS A 511 -19.54 -5.51 -23.32
N LYS A 512 -19.43 -6.81 -23.60
CA LYS A 512 -19.80 -7.43 -24.90
C LYS A 512 -21.26 -7.90 -24.95
N GLY A 513 -22.04 -7.73 -23.88
CA GLY A 513 -23.42 -8.22 -23.79
C GLY A 513 -23.53 -9.75 -23.71
N LEU A 514 -22.45 -10.44 -23.31
CA LEU A 514 -22.39 -11.90 -23.20
C LEU A 514 -22.59 -12.34 -21.75
N GLN A 515 -23.17 -13.53 -21.57
CA GLN A 515 -23.35 -14.12 -20.24
C GLN A 515 -22.06 -14.80 -19.77
N PRO A 516 -21.60 -14.57 -18.52
CA PRO A 516 -20.47 -15.27 -17.96
C PRO A 516 -20.72 -16.76 -17.75
N GLU A 517 -19.76 -17.60 -18.17
CA GLU A 517 -19.78 -19.05 -17.98
C GLU A 517 -18.57 -19.49 -17.16
N THR A 518 -18.78 -19.56 -15.84
CA THR A 518 -17.76 -19.96 -14.86
C THR A 518 -18.09 -21.33 -14.28
N VAL A 519 -17.09 -22.20 -14.18
CA VAL A 519 -17.20 -23.52 -13.55
C VAL A 519 -16.27 -23.61 -12.33
N PRO A 520 -16.74 -24.10 -11.18
CA PRO A 520 -15.87 -24.42 -10.07
C PRO A 520 -15.04 -25.66 -10.39
N LEU A 521 -13.77 -25.63 -10.01
CA LEU A 521 -12.83 -26.75 -10.12
C LEU A 521 -12.49 -27.27 -8.71
N LYS A 522 -11.91 -28.47 -8.62
CA LYS A 522 -11.41 -28.94 -7.32
C LYS A 522 -10.30 -28.03 -6.80
N HIS A 523 -10.04 -28.15 -5.49
CA HIS A 523 -9.01 -27.38 -4.79
C HIS A 523 -9.23 -25.85 -4.84
N GLY A 524 -10.46 -25.39 -5.07
CA GLY A 524 -10.84 -23.98 -4.96
C GLY A 524 -10.55 -23.11 -6.18
N ALA A 525 -10.08 -23.69 -7.29
CA ALA A 525 -9.92 -22.95 -8.55
C ALA A 525 -11.25 -22.77 -9.29
N GLN A 526 -11.27 -21.86 -10.24
CA GLN A 526 -12.39 -21.64 -11.16
C GLN A 526 -11.89 -21.58 -12.59
N GLY A 527 -12.71 -22.05 -13.52
CA GLY A 527 -12.47 -21.91 -14.96
C GLY A 527 -13.54 -21.07 -15.63
N HIS A 528 -13.13 -20.23 -16.58
CA HIS A 528 -13.97 -19.23 -17.23
C HIS A 528 -13.91 -19.42 -18.76
N TRP A 529 -15.06 -19.67 -19.38
CA TRP A 529 -15.12 -19.88 -20.83
C TRP A 529 -15.16 -18.57 -21.61
N ILE A 530 -14.30 -18.46 -22.63
CA ILE A 530 -14.36 -17.40 -23.65
C ILE A 530 -14.55 -18.06 -25.01
N GLY A 531 -15.63 -17.68 -25.71
CA GLY A 531 -16.08 -18.36 -26.92
C GLY A 531 -17.06 -19.50 -26.61
N ASN A 532 -17.30 -20.38 -27.58
CA ASN A 532 -18.24 -21.49 -27.44
C ASN A 532 -17.61 -22.62 -26.59
N LYS A 533 -18.11 -22.88 -25.38
CA LYS A 533 -17.59 -23.96 -24.51
C LYS A 533 -17.58 -25.36 -25.16
N ASN A 534 -18.41 -25.58 -26.18
CA ASN A 534 -18.49 -26.85 -26.90
C ASN A 534 -17.52 -26.93 -28.10
N ALA A 535 -16.80 -25.85 -28.42
CA ALA A 535 -15.87 -25.78 -29.55
C ALA A 535 -14.88 -26.93 -29.55
N LYS A 536 -14.62 -27.55 -30.71
CA LYS A 536 -13.76 -28.73 -30.87
C LYS A 536 -12.41 -28.56 -30.19
N ASN A 537 -11.78 -27.40 -30.36
CA ASN A 537 -10.45 -27.09 -29.84
C ASN A 537 -10.54 -26.23 -28.57
N VAL A 538 -9.74 -26.54 -27.54
CA VAL A 538 -9.73 -25.79 -26.28
C VAL A 538 -8.31 -25.39 -25.91
N VAL A 539 -8.13 -24.11 -25.60
CA VAL A 539 -6.92 -23.59 -24.96
C VAL A 539 -7.18 -23.39 -23.48
N ILE A 540 -6.49 -24.12 -22.61
CA ILE A 540 -6.47 -23.85 -21.17
C ILE A 540 -5.44 -22.78 -20.91
N TYR A 541 -5.82 -21.68 -20.25
CA TYR A 541 -4.94 -20.54 -20.06
C TYR A 541 -4.70 -20.21 -18.60
N TYR A 542 -3.42 -20.20 -18.21
CA TYR A 542 -2.95 -19.78 -16.90
C TYR A 542 -2.36 -18.36 -17.01
N HIS A 543 -2.96 -17.39 -16.33
CA HIS A 543 -2.47 -16.00 -16.36
C HIS A 543 -1.16 -15.83 -15.59
N GLY A 544 -0.40 -14.78 -15.90
CA GLY A 544 0.81 -14.39 -15.18
C GLY A 544 0.56 -13.66 -13.86
N GLY A 545 1.47 -12.75 -13.50
CA GLY A 545 1.36 -11.95 -12.28
C GLY A 545 2.17 -12.48 -11.07
N GLY A 546 3.23 -13.25 -11.31
CA GLY A 546 4.13 -13.71 -10.24
C GLY A 546 3.47 -14.61 -9.20
N PHE A 547 2.40 -15.33 -9.56
CA PHE A 547 1.53 -16.08 -8.64
C PHE A 547 0.78 -15.22 -7.61
N ALA A 548 0.95 -13.90 -7.65
CA ALA A 548 0.48 -12.95 -6.64
C ALA A 548 -0.58 -11.97 -7.18
N VAL A 549 -0.67 -11.79 -8.49
CA VAL A 549 -1.52 -10.79 -9.15
C VAL A 549 -2.55 -11.50 -10.03
N PRO A 550 -3.83 -11.07 -10.03
CA PRO A 550 -4.89 -11.68 -10.83
C PRO A 550 -4.73 -11.38 -12.33
N GLY A 551 -5.47 -12.13 -13.15
CA GLY A 551 -5.56 -11.91 -14.59
C GLY A 551 -6.15 -10.53 -14.91
N ALA A 552 -5.36 -9.71 -15.60
CA ALA A 552 -5.72 -8.34 -15.97
C ALA A 552 -6.64 -8.25 -17.21
N ALA A 553 -7.32 -7.11 -17.38
CA ALA A 553 -8.18 -6.82 -18.54
C ALA A 553 -7.48 -6.93 -19.91
N GLY A 554 -6.15 -6.75 -19.95
CA GLY A 554 -5.35 -6.98 -21.15
C GLY A 554 -5.47 -8.40 -21.68
N HIS A 555 -5.56 -9.42 -20.80
CA HIS A 555 -5.75 -10.81 -21.20
C HIS A 555 -7.10 -11.00 -21.90
N MET A 556 -8.16 -10.43 -21.33
CA MET A 556 -9.51 -10.52 -21.90
C MET A 556 -9.58 -9.89 -23.28
N THR A 557 -8.90 -8.76 -23.46
CA THR A 557 -8.85 -8.04 -24.74
C THR A 557 -8.07 -8.83 -25.78
N PHE A 558 -6.85 -9.27 -25.44
CA PHE A 558 -5.97 -9.98 -26.36
C PHE A 558 -6.54 -11.34 -26.77
N TYR A 559 -6.87 -12.21 -25.80
CA TYR A 559 -7.37 -13.55 -26.13
C TYR A 559 -8.80 -13.52 -26.68
N GLY A 560 -9.63 -12.56 -26.27
CA GLY A 560 -10.91 -12.33 -26.94
C GLY A 560 -10.72 -12.07 -28.43
N SER A 561 -9.78 -11.18 -28.80
CA SER A 561 -9.45 -10.91 -30.21
C SER A 561 -8.88 -12.13 -30.94
N VAL A 562 -7.99 -12.90 -30.30
CA VAL A 562 -7.44 -14.13 -30.91
C VAL A 562 -8.54 -15.15 -31.20
N ILE A 563 -9.38 -15.45 -30.23
CA ILE A 563 -10.48 -16.42 -30.37
C ILE A 563 -11.51 -15.95 -31.39
N ASP A 564 -11.89 -14.66 -31.37
CA ASP A 564 -12.83 -14.07 -32.33
C ASP A 564 -12.27 -14.19 -33.77
N THR A 565 -10.96 -13.93 -33.96
CA THR A 565 -10.29 -14.03 -35.27
C THR A 565 -10.24 -15.46 -35.79
N LEU A 566 -9.76 -16.40 -34.98
CA LEU A 566 -9.62 -17.81 -35.37
C LEU A 566 -10.99 -18.46 -35.67
N ASN A 567 -12.02 -18.13 -34.89
CA ASN A 567 -13.36 -18.63 -35.16
C ASN A 567 -13.98 -18.03 -36.42
N ALA A 568 -13.71 -16.75 -36.72
CA ALA A 568 -14.12 -16.15 -38.00
C ALA A 568 -13.45 -16.84 -39.22
N GLU A 569 -12.27 -17.43 -39.03
CA GLU A 569 -11.56 -18.24 -40.02
C GLU A 569 -11.98 -19.72 -40.04
N GLY A 570 -12.86 -20.15 -39.13
CA GLY A 570 -13.46 -21.49 -39.11
C GLY A 570 -12.76 -22.53 -38.23
N HIS A 571 -11.87 -22.13 -37.32
CA HIS A 571 -11.03 -23.05 -36.52
C HIS A 571 -11.72 -23.68 -35.27
N ASP A 572 -12.98 -23.35 -34.98
CA ASP A 572 -13.79 -23.88 -33.86
C ASP A 572 -13.01 -24.06 -32.54
N ILE A 573 -12.67 -22.93 -31.92
CA ILE A 573 -11.81 -22.85 -30.74
C ILE A 573 -12.44 -22.04 -29.60
N ALA A 574 -12.17 -22.45 -28.36
CA ALA A 574 -12.49 -21.69 -27.15
C ALA A 574 -11.30 -21.58 -26.19
N LEU A 575 -11.32 -20.56 -25.34
CA LEU A 575 -10.38 -20.41 -24.23
C LEU A 575 -11.06 -20.79 -22.91
N PHE A 576 -10.33 -21.52 -22.08
CA PHE A 576 -10.68 -21.83 -20.70
C PHE A 576 -9.67 -21.14 -19.77
N LEU A 577 -10.00 -19.92 -19.34
CA LEU A 577 -9.16 -19.09 -18.47
C LEU A 577 -9.29 -19.54 -17.02
N ILE A 578 -8.18 -19.73 -16.32
CA ILE A 578 -8.17 -20.17 -14.93
C ILE A 578 -8.04 -19.00 -13.95
N THR A 579 -8.86 -19.02 -12.90
CA THR A 579 -8.61 -18.33 -11.64
C THR A 579 -8.07 -19.34 -10.64
N TYR A 580 -6.78 -19.24 -10.33
CA TYR A 580 -6.10 -20.01 -9.29
C TYR A 580 -5.84 -19.13 -8.06
N SER A 581 -5.60 -19.75 -6.90
CA SER A 581 -5.38 -19.05 -5.64
C SER A 581 -4.02 -18.32 -5.65
N LEU A 582 -4.02 -17.05 -5.25
CA LEU A 582 -2.83 -16.19 -5.29
C LEU A 582 -2.08 -16.17 -3.96
N THR A 583 -0.78 -15.89 -4.01
CA THR A 583 0.01 -15.61 -2.80
C THR A 583 -0.40 -14.26 -2.17
N PRO A 584 -0.35 -14.11 -0.84
CA PRO A 584 0.12 -15.10 0.13
C PRO A 584 -0.96 -16.11 0.58
N HIS A 585 -2.22 -15.96 0.14
CA HIS A 585 -3.33 -16.81 0.57
C HIS A 585 -3.14 -18.30 0.21
N ALA A 586 -2.41 -18.59 -0.86
CA ALA A 586 -1.96 -19.93 -1.21
C ALA A 586 -0.52 -19.93 -1.70
N VAL A 587 0.19 -21.01 -1.41
CA VAL A 587 1.62 -21.16 -1.71
C VAL A 587 1.88 -22.45 -2.49
N TYR A 588 3.08 -22.58 -3.06
CA TYR A 588 3.51 -23.75 -3.81
C TYR A 588 3.33 -25.06 -3.00
N PRO A 589 2.74 -26.14 -3.56
CA PRO A 589 2.37 -26.34 -4.97
C PRO A 589 0.88 -26.13 -5.31
N THR A 590 0.15 -25.30 -4.56
CA THR A 590 -1.32 -25.16 -4.72
C THR A 590 -1.72 -24.69 -6.11
N GLN A 591 -1.04 -23.69 -6.66
CA GLN A 591 -1.31 -23.15 -8.00
C GLN A 591 -1.08 -24.19 -9.10
N LEU A 592 -0.01 -25.00 -8.96
CA LEU A 592 0.25 -26.11 -9.88
C LEU A 592 -0.85 -27.18 -9.77
N ARG A 593 -1.28 -27.52 -8.56
CA ARG A 593 -2.38 -28.47 -8.34
C ARG A 593 -3.66 -28.00 -9.04
N GLN A 594 -3.98 -26.71 -8.91
CA GLN A 594 -5.14 -26.10 -9.55
C GLN A 594 -5.01 -26.04 -11.08
N ALA A 595 -3.80 -25.80 -11.60
CA ALA A 595 -3.52 -25.85 -13.04
C ALA A 595 -3.67 -27.27 -13.62
N VAL A 596 -3.19 -28.29 -12.90
CA VAL A 596 -3.38 -29.71 -13.25
C VAL A 596 -4.85 -30.09 -13.21
N GLU A 597 -5.60 -29.61 -12.22
CA GLU A 597 -7.04 -29.86 -12.12
C GLU A 597 -7.84 -29.25 -13.28
N ALA A 598 -7.44 -28.08 -13.78
CA ALA A 598 -8.03 -27.51 -14.99
C ALA A 598 -7.89 -28.43 -16.20
N LEU A 599 -6.69 -29.01 -16.39
CA LEU A 599 -6.44 -29.98 -17.46
C LEU A 599 -7.27 -31.25 -17.24
N ARG A 600 -7.33 -31.77 -16.02
CA ARG A 600 -8.17 -32.92 -15.67
C ARG A 600 -9.62 -32.67 -16.05
N TYR A 601 -10.20 -31.55 -15.61
CA TYR A 601 -11.58 -31.16 -15.92
C TYR A 601 -11.87 -31.16 -17.42
N ILE A 602 -10.99 -30.55 -18.24
CA ILE A 602 -11.18 -30.53 -19.69
C ILE A 602 -11.13 -31.94 -20.29
N LEU A 603 -10.19 -32.77 -19.85
CA LEU A 603 -10.06 -34.13 -20.39
C LEU A 603 -11.19 -35.06 -19.94
N THR A 604 -11.64 -34.98 -18.69
CA THR A 604 -12.59 -35.95 -18.11
C THR A 604 -14.02 -35.45 -18.17
N GLU A 605 -14.30 -34.27 -17.63
CA GLU A 605 -15.68 -33.77 -17.49
C GLU A 605 -16.22 -33.22 -18.80
N THR A 606 -15.37 -32.61 -19.63
CA THR A 606 -15.77 -32.17 -20.98
C THR A 606 -15.53 -33.22 -22.06
N ASN A 607 -14.88 -34.35 -21.69
CA ASN A 607 -14.54 -35.46 -22.58
C ASN A 607 -13.78 -35.01 -23.84
N ARG A 608 -12.89 -34.03 -23.69
CA ARG A 608 -12.11 -33.49 -24.81
C ARG A 608 -10.93 -34.40 -25.13
N ASP A 609 -10.80 -34.78 -26.40
CA ASP A 609 -9.63 -35.53 -26.86
C ASP A 609 -8.35 -34.69 -26.63
N PRO A 610 -7.29 -35.24 -25.98
CA PRO A 610 -6.00 -34.56 -25.81
C PRO A 610 -5.45 -33.93 -27.10
N ALA A 611 -5.72 -34.54 -28.26
CA ALA A 611 -5.31 -34.04 -29.57
C ALA A 611 -5.96 -32.70 -29.98
N ASN A 612 -6.96 -32.21 -29.23
CA ASN A 612 -7.62 -30.91 -29.42
C ASN A 612 -7.45 -29.98 -28.18
N VAL A 613 -6.57 -30.34 -27.23
CA VAL A 613 -6.30 -29.53 -26.03
C VAL A 613 -4.93 -28.89 -26.13
N ILE A 614 -4.90 -27.57 -25.96
CA ILE A 614 -3.69 -26.75 -25.90
C ILE A 614 -3.57 -26.16 -24.50
N VAL A 615 -2.36 -26.17 -23.94
CA VAL A 615 -2.08 -25.51 -22.66
C VAL A 615 -1.27 -24.24 -22.91
N GLY A 616 -1.71 -23.13 -22.35
CA GLY A 616 -1.13 -21.81 -22.55
C GLY A 616 -0.89 -21.07 -21.24
N GLY A 617 0.09 -20.18 -21.22
CA GLY A 617 0.24 -19.23 -20.12
C GLY A 617 1.28 -18.14 -20.38
N ASP A 618 1.33 -17.15 -19.49
CA ASP A 618 2.33 -16.09 -19.53
C ASP A 618 3.05 -15.93 -18.19
N SER A 619 4.34 -15.58 -18.19
CA SER A 619 5.09 -15.31 -16.97
C SER A 619 5.03 -16.47 -15.95
N ALA A 620 4.50 -16.24 -14.75
CA ALA A 620 4.17 -17.25 -13.76
C ALA A 620 3.16 -18.30 -14.25
N GLY A 621 2.16 -17.92 -15.05
CA GLY A 621 1.25 -18.85 -15.71
C GLY A 621 1.95 -19.65 -16.82
N GLY A 622 2.93 -19.06 -17.49
CA GLY A 622 3.82 -19.76 -18.43
C GLY A 622 4.70 -20.79 -17.71
N ASN A 623 5.14 -20.48 -16.49
CA ASN A 623 5.77 -21.46 -15.60
C ASN A 623 4.78 -22.60 -15.28
N LEU A 624 3.54 -22.30 -14.86
CA LEU A 624 2.51 -23.33 -14.61
C LEU A 624 2.25 -24.21 -15.84
N ALA A 625 2.18 -23.64 -17.04
CA ALA A 625 2.00 -24.39 -18.28
C ALA A 625 3.11 -25.44 -18.47
N VAL A 626 4.37 -25.01 -18.33
CA VAL A 626 5.53 -25.89 -18.46
C VAL A 626 5.59 -26.92 -17.32
N ALA A 627 5.23 -26.52 -16.10
CA ALA A 627 5.18 -27.40 -14.93
C ALA A 627 4.06 -28.46 -15.04
N VAL A 628 2.91 -28.12 -15.62
CA VAL A 628 1.85 -29.07 -15.96
C VAL A 628 2.39 -30.08 -16.99
N LEU A 629 3.07 -29.63 -18.04
CA LEU A 629 3.69 -30.55 -19.01
C LEU A 629 4.71 -31.51 -18.35
N LEU A 630 5.51 -31.00 -17.40
CA LEU A 630 6.42 -31.83 -16.63
C LEU A 630 5.65 -32.86 -15.81
N HIS A 631 4.59 -32.43 -15.10
CA HIS A 631 3.74 -33.28 -14.28
C HIS A 631 3.16 -34.48 -15.05
N LEU A 632 2.84 -34.33 -16.35
CA LEU A 632 2.31 -35.41 -17.19
C LEU A 632 3.29 -36.57 -17.43
N SER A 633 4.60 -36.29 -17.36
CA SER A 633 5.65 -37.29 -17.55
C SER A 633 6.33 -37.68 -16.24
N HIS A 634 6.42 -36.73 -15.31
CA HIS A 634 7.05 -36.83 -14.01
C HIS A 634 6.09 -36.20 -12.98
N PRO A 635 5.15 -36.98 -12.41
CA PRO A 635 4.16 -36.44 -11.50
C PRO A 635 4.80 -35.84 -10.25
N HIS A 636 4.35 -34.64 -9.88
CA HIS A 636 4.71 -33.99 -8.62
C HIS A 636 4.14 -34.82 -7.45
N PRO A 637 4.92 -35.10 -6.38
CA PRO A 637 4.51 -36.05 -5.33
C PRO A 637 3.26 -35.63 -4.55
N GLU A 638 2.99 -34.33 -4.42
CA GLU A 638 1.81 -33.79 -3.71
C GLU A 638 0.58 -33.55 -4.60
N ILE A 639 0.61 -33.96 -5.87
CA ILE A 639 -0.47 -33.72 -6.84
C ILE A 639 -0.88 -35.05 -7.46
N GLU A 640 -2.18 -35.29 -7.49
CA GLU A 640 -2.76 -36.52 -8.04
C GLU A 640 -2.39 -36.64 -9.55
N PRO A 641 -1.79 -37.75 -10.01
CA PRO A 641 -1.35 -37.88 -11.39
C PRO A 641 -2.46 -37.79 -12.43
N LEU A 642 -2.09 -37.42 -13.66
CA LEU A 642 -2.87 -37.59 -14.89
C LEU A 642 -2.19 -38.66 -15.74
N SER A 643 -2.49 -39.93 -15.46
CA SER A 643 -1.91 -41.07 -16.17
C SER A 643 -2.59 -41.36 -17.51
N ASP A 644 -1.89 -42.04 -18.40
CA ASP A 644 -2.42 -42.61 -19.66
C ASP A 644 -3.03 -41.59 -20.65
N ILE A 645 -2.62 -40.34 -20.57
CA ILE A 645 -3.05 -39.32 -21.53
C ILE A 645 -2.22 -39.39 -22.83
N ALA A 646 -2.91 -39.28 -23.97
CA ALA A 646 -2.26 -39.05 -25.25
C ALA A 646 -1.59 -37.65 -25.27
N PRO A 647 -0.60 -37.42 -26.14
CA PRO A 647 0.04 -36.11 -26.26
C PRO A 647 -0.96 -34.99 -26.57
N LEU A 648 -0.85 -33.89 -25.83
CA LEU A 648 -1.64 -32.67 -26.03
C LEU A 648 -1.37 -32.07 -27.41
N ALA A 649 -2.37 -31.37 -27.97
CA ALA A 649 -2.28 -30.70 -29.28
C ALA A 649 -1.12 -29.71 -29.34
N GLY A 650 -0.85 -29.02 -28.24
CA GLY A 650 0.32 -28.15 -28.12
C GLY A 650 0.44 -27.47 -26.76
N LEU A 651 1.56 -26.80 -26.57
CA LEU A 651 1.79 -25.88 -25.45
C LEU A 651 2.33 -24.56 -25.96
N PHE A 652 1.87 -23.44 -25.44
CA PHE A 652 2.56 -22.16 -25.64
C PHE A 652 2.83 -21.44 -24.32
N ALA A 653 3.93 -20.70 -24.25
CA ALA A 653 4.25 -19.88 -23.09
C ALA A 653 4.90 -18.55 -23.50
N PHE A 654 4.32 -17.44 -23.05
CA PHE A 654 4.93 -16.13 -23.13
C PHE A 654 5.81 -15.89 -21.90
N ALA A 655 7.04 -15.41 -22.12
CA ALA A 655 7.94 -14.99 -21.06
C ALA A 655 8.00 -15.98 -19.87
N PRO A 656 8.06 -17.31 -20.07
CA PRO A 656 7.82 -18.24 -18.98
C PRO A 656 8.86 -18.05 -17.87
N TRP A 657 8.39 -17.89 -16.64
CA TRP A 657 9.28 -17.63 -15.51
C TRP A 657 9.94 -18.93 -15.01
N VAL A 658 10.89 -19.45 -15.79
CA VAL A 658 11.47 -20.79 -15.64
C VAL A 658 12.55 -20.93 -14.57
N SER A 659 13.00 -19.81 -13.99
CA SER A 659 13.96 -19.78 -12.89
C SER A 659 13.78 -18.56 -12.00
N PHE A 660 13.96 -18.76 -10.71
CA PHE A 660 13.98 -17.74 -9.66
C PHE A 660 15.38 -17.19 -9.39
N VAL A 661 16.39 -17.72 -10.06
CA VAL A 661 17.76 -17.17 -10.01
C VAL A 661 17.84 -15.97 -10.96
N HIS A 662 18.20 -14.81 -10.42
CA HIS A 662 18.31 -13.55 -11.17
C HIS A 662 19.69 -13.36 -11.81
N GLU A 663 20.12 -14.36 -12.58
CA GLU A 663 21.39 -14.35 -13.32
C GLU A 663 21.17 -14.15 -14.82
N GLY A 664 22.16 -13.58 -15.51
CA GLY A 664 22.12 -13.29 -16.95
C GLY A 664 22.35 -11.81 -17.27
N ALA A 665 22.84 -11.53 -18.47
CA ALA A 665 23.07 -10.16 -18.93
C ALA A 665 21.73 -9.41 -19.09
N SER A 666 20.65 -10.11 -19.48
CA SER A 666 19.32 -9.51 -19.62
C SER A 666 18.78 -8.89 -18.33
N MET A 667 19.13 -9.43 -17.16
CA MET A 667 18.73 -8.88 -15.87
C MET A 667 19.26 -7.46 -15.65
N GLN A 668 20.46 -7.15 -16.15
CA GLN A 668 21.07 -5.82 -16.03
C GLN A 668 20.78 -4.94 -17.26
N GLU A 669 20.87 -5.52 -18.46
CA GLU A 669 20.68 -4.79 -19.73
C GLU A 669 19.26 -4.29 -19.93
N ASN A 670 18.26 -5.03 -19.43
CA ASN A 670 16.85 -4.75 -19.66
C ASN A 670 16.10 -4.20 -18.43
N GLN A 671 16.77 -4.01 -17.29
CA GLN A 671 16.14 -3.57 -16.03
C GLN A 671 15.31 -2.28 -16.12
N TYR A 672 15.65 -1.39 -17.07
CA TYR A 672 14.92 -0.14 -17.31
C TYR A 672 14.01 -0.18 -18.55
N LYS A 673 14.14 -1.22 -19.37
CA LYS A 673 13.28 -1.45 -20.53
C LYS A 673 11.99 -2.14 -20.14
N ASP A 674 12.07 -3.07 -19.20
CA ASP A 674 10.98 -3.97 -18.87
C ASP A 674 10.04 -3.43 -17.79
N MET A 675 8.83 -3.98 -17.70
CA MET A 675 7.81 -3.57 -16.72
C MET A 675 8.00 -4.21 -15.34
N ILE A 676 8.86 -5.22 -15.22
CA ILE A 676 9.20 -5.89 -13.96
C ILE A 676 10.71 -5.78 -13.72
N GLY A 677 11.12 -5.81 -12.44
CA GLY A 677 12.51 -5.73 -12.00
C GLY A 677 12.92 -6.92 -11.13
N PRO A 678 14.21 -7.08 -10.82
CA PRO A 678 14.71 -8.16 -9.96
C PRO A 678 14.09 -8.15 -8.55
N GLU A 679 13.75 -6.97 -8.01
CA GLU A 679 13.22 -6.82 -6.65
C GLU A 679 11.86 -7.49 -6.51
N ILE A 680 10.95 -7.22 -7.46
CA ILE A 680 9.61 -7.80 -7.43
C ILE A 680 9.62 -9.31 -7.69
N LEU A 681 10.50 -9.78 -8.59
CA LEU A 681 10.66 -11.20 -8.86
C LEU A 681 11.15 -11.95 -7.62
N ASN A 682 12.13 -11.40 -6.88
CA ASN A 682 12.59 -11.94 -5.61
C ASN A 682 11.42 -12.04 -4.62
N ARG A 683 10.65 -10.96 -4.44
CA ARG A 683 9.54 -10.96 -3.49
C ARG A 683 8.50 -12.02 -3.84
N TRP A 684 8.10 -12.11 -5.11
CA TRP A 684 7.11 -13.08 -5.56
C TRP A 684 7.59 -14.53 -5.45
N SER A 685 8.87 -14.82 -5.72
CA SER A 685 9.40 -16.18 -5.57
C SER A 685 9.45 -16.60 -4.09
N HIS A 686 9.83 -15.70 -3.18
CA HIS A 686 9.81 -15.95 -1.74
C HIS A 686 8.40 -16.20 -1.22
N MET A 687 7.42 -15.40 -1.65
CA MET A 687 6.02 -15.60 -1.29
C MET A 687 5.46 -16.91 -1.84
N TYR A 688 5.80 -17.23 -3.08
CA TYR A 688 5.34 -18.45 -3.75
C TYR A 688 5.88 -19.72 -3.08
N LEU A 689 7.17 -19.73 -2.73
CA LEU A 689 7.81 -20.85 -2.07
C LEU A 689 7.49 -20.93 -0.57
N ALA A 690 7.20 -19.79 0.07
CA ALA A 690 6.90 -19.69 1.50
C ALA A 690 7.92 -20.43 2.39
N GLY A 691 9.20 -20.24 2.09
CA GLY A 691 10.32 -20.87 2.80
C GLY A 691 10.67 -22.30 2.37
N LYS A 692 9.92 -22.90 1.43
CA LYS A 692 10.28 -24.20 0.82
C LYS A 692 11.46 -24.03 -0.14
N GLU A 693 12.26 -25.09 -0.29
CA GLU A 693 13.23 -25.16 -1.38
C GLU A 693 12.51 -25.26 -2.73
N SER A 694 13.09 -24.65 -3.75
CA SER A 694 12.61 -24.81 -5.13
C SER A 694 13.03 -26.15 -5.73
N ASP A 695 12.24 -26.60 -6.69
CA ASP A 695 12.35 -27.90 -7.35
C ASP A 695 12.13 -27.77 -8.87
N ALA A 696 12.01 -28.91 -9.55
CA ALA A 696 11.85 -28.97 -11.00
C ALA A 696 10.50 -28.43 -11.52
N TRP A 697 9.46 -28.38 -10.69
CA TRP A 697 8.14 -27.88 -11.13
C TRP A 697 7.95 -26.41 -10.80
N SER A 698 8.49 -25.93 -9.67
CA SER A 698 8.52 -24.50 -9.34
C SER A 698 9.54 -23.73 -10.18
N GLU A 699 10.68 -24.33 -10.53
CA GLU A 699 11.66 -23.78 -11.48
C GLU A 699 11.98 -24.80 -12.60
N PRO A 700 11.23 -24.81 -13.72
CA PRO A 700 11.45 -25.72 -14.84
C PRO A 700 12.88 -25.82 -15.36
N ASN A 701 13.72 -24.79 -15.21
CA ASN A 701 15.13 -24.83 -15.60
C ASN A 701 16.00 -25.76 -14.71
N ARG A 702 15.51 -26.16 -13.53
CA ARG A 702 16.15 -27.14 -12.64
C ARG A 702 15.85 -28.58 -13.03
N ALA A 703 14.83 -28.83 -13.86
CA ALA A 703 14.48 -30.17 -14.30
C ALA A 703 15.63 -30.79 -15.12
N PRO A 704 16.07 -32.03 -14.82
CA PRO A 704 17.01 -32.76 -15.66
C PRO A 704 16.54 -32.79 -17.11
N THR A 705 17.44 -32.51 -18.06
CA THR A 705 17.10 -32.45 -19.49
C THR A 705 16.42 -33.73 -19.97
N GLU A 706 16.85 -34.89 -19.46
CA GLU A 706 16.29 -36.21 -19.80
C GLU A 706 14.80 -36.34 -19.46
N TRP A 707 14.30 -35.63 -18.44
CA TRP A 707 12.90 -35.71 -18.02
C TRP A 707 11.92 -35.21 -19.08
N TRP A 708 12.39 -34.38 -20.02
CA TRP A 708 11.55 -33.82 -21.07
C TRP A 708 11.43 -34.72 -22.30
N ARG A 709 12.19 -35.83 -22.41
CA ARG A 709 12.15 -36.72 -23.59
C ARG A 709 10.76 -37.30 -23.87
N ASP A 710 10.00 -37.55 -22.81
CA ASP A 710 8.66 -38.13 -22.88
C ASP A 710 7.55 -37.07 -22.70
N ALA A 711 7.86 -35.79 -22.93
CA ALA A 711 6.91 -34.70 -22.85
C ALA A 711 5.66 -35.01 -23.69
N LYS A 712 4.49 -35.03 -23.05
CA LYS A 712 3.21 -35.42 -23.67
C LYS A 712 2.60 -34.26 -24.46
N VAL A 713 3.29 -33.79 -25.49
CA VAL A 713 2.87 -32.66 -26.32
C VAL A 713 3.32 -32.81 -27.77
N LYS A 714 2.46 -32.45 -28.74
CA LYS A 714 2.77 -32.55 -30.17
C LYS A 714 3.66 -31.45 -30.70
N GLU A 715 3.55 -30.23 -30.19
CA GLU A 715 4.43 -29.10 -30.51
C GLU A 715 4.40 -28.06 -29.38
N VAL A 716 5.50 -27.32 -29.24
CA VAL A 716 5.63 -26.27 -28.22
C VAL A 716 5.98 -24.94 -28.88
N LEU A 717 5.44 -23.83 -28.36
CA LEU A 717 5.84 -22.48 -28.73
C LEU A 717 6.27 -21.70 -27.49
N ILE A 718 7.53 -21.29 -27.45
CA ILE A 718 8.02 -20.34 -26.44
C ILE A 718 8.18 -18.97 -27.10
N LEU A 719 7.64 -17.96 -26.44
CA LEU A 719 7.61 -16.57 -26.91
C LEU A 719 8.34 -15.70 -25.87
N ALA A 720 9.29 -14.89 -26.32
CA ALA A 720 10.06 -14.01 -25.44
C ALA A 720 10.25 -12.64 -26.08
N GLY A 721 10.21 -11.58 -25.27
CA GLY A 721 10.64 -10.25 -25.66
C GLY A 721 12.17 -10.12 -25.52
N ARG A 722 12.89 -9.65 -26.54
CA ARG A 722 14.35 -9.45 -26.40
C ARG A 722 14.70 -8.42 -25.32
N ASP A 723 13.81 -7.48 -25.07
CA ASP A 723 13.99 -6.40 -24.09
C ASP A 723 13.36 -6.74 -22.72
N GLU A 724 13.07 -8.01 -22.43
CA GLU A 724 12.58 -8.45 -21.11
C GLU A 724 13.72 -8.95 -20.20
N ILE A 725 13.54 -8.83 -18.88
CA ILE A 725 14.60 -9.21 -17.92
C ILE A 725 14.82 -10.72 -17.84
N LEU A 726 13.79 -11.52 -18.14
CA LEU A 726 13.84 -12.99 -18.12
C LEU A 726 14.49 -13.60 -19.38
N PHE A 727 14.87 -12.79 -20.36
CA PHE A 727 15.28 -13.29 -21.68
C PHE A 727 16.37 -14.36 -21.63
N ASP A 728 17.44 -14.16 -20.86
CA ASP A 728 18.55 -15.12 -20.82
C ASP A 728 18.18 -16.44 -20.17
N SER A 729 17.36 -16.42 -19.10
CA SER A 729 16.90 -17.64 -18.44
C SER A 729 15.96 -18.43 -19.35
N ILE A 730 15.09 -17.74 -20.09
CA ILE A 730 14.22 -18.34 -21.11
C ILE A 730 15.07 -18.94 -22.25
N ASN A 731 16.03 -18.19 -22.79
CA ASN A 731 16.89 -18.66 -23.86
C ASN A 731 17.73 -19.89 -23.45
N ALA A 732 18.24 -19.91 -22.21
CA ALA A 732 18.95 -21.06 -21.67
C ALA A 732 18.04 -22.28 -21.52
N PHE A 733 16.82 -22.10 -21.02
CA PHE A 733 15.82 -23.16 -20.91
C PHE A 733 15.44 -23.71 -22.28
N VAL A 734 15.10 -22.85 -23.25
CA VAL A 734 14.70 -23.24 -24.61
C VAL A 734 15.79 -24.09 -25.27
N LYS A 735 17.07 -23.70 -25.16
CA LYS A 735 18.19 -24.46 -25.72
C LYS A 735 18.27 -25.88 -25.15
N LYS A 736 18.11 -26.03 -23.82
CA LYS A 736 18.08 -27.35 -23.18
C LYS A 736 16.85 -28.15 -23.61
N PHE A 737 15.68 -27.52 -23.58
CA PHE A 737 14.41 -28.15 -23.87
C PHE A 737 14.31 -28.63 -25.34
N GLN A 738 14.71 -27.78 -26.31
CA GLN A 738 14.76 -28.13 -27.74
C GLN A 738 15.66 -29.31 -28.07
N SER A 739 16.69 -29.58 -27.26
CA SER A 739 17.61 -30.71 -27.49
C SER A 739 16.93 -32.08 -27.34
N VAL A 740 15.80 -32.14 -26.63
CA VAL A 740 15.04 -33.36 -26.32
C VAL A 740 13.58 -33.27 -26.74
N VAL A 741 13.06 -32.07 -26.99
CA VAL A 741 11.71 -31.78 -27.52
C VAL A 741 11.88 -30.95 -28.82
N PRO A 742 12.31 -31.57 -29.94
CA PRO A 742 12.77 -30.86 -31.15
C PRO A 742 11.64 -30.13 -31.90
N ASN A 743 10.40 -30.47 -31.61
CA ASN A 743 9.16 -29.84 -32.06
C ASN A 743 8.82 -28.54 -31.29
N THR A 744 9.79 -27.95 -30.58
CA THR A 744 9.66 -26.66 -29.90
C THR A 744 10.08 -25.52 -30.82
N LYS A 745 9.17 -24.60 -31.11
CA LYS A 745 9.44 -23.33 -31.78
C LYS A 745 9.75 -22.25 -30.75
N TYR A 746 10.72 -21.40 -31.07
CA TYR A 746 11.10 -20.27 -30.24
C TYR A 746 11.03 -18.98 -31.05
N LEU A 747 10.19 -18.04 -30.61
CA LEU A 747 10.03 -16.75 -31.25
C LEU A 747 10.46 -15.64 -30.30
N VAL A 748 11.36 -14.80 -30.80
CA VAL A 748 11.88 -13.65 -30.06
C VAL A 748 11.35 -12.37 -30.69
N GLY A 749 10.53 -11.64 -29.95
CA GLY A 749 10.06 -10.30 -30.31
C GLY A 749 11.17 -9.28 -30.08
N HIS A 750 11.76 -8.78 -31.17
CA HIS A 750 12.79 -7.74 -31.07
C HIS A 750 12.15 -6.37 -30.80
N GLY A 751 12.64 -5.68 -29.77
CA GLY A 751 12.05 -4.41 -29.31
C GLY A 751 10.82 -4.59 -28.42
N GLU A 752 10.49 -5.82 -28.05
CA GLU A 752 9.36 -6.16 -27.20
C GLU A 752 9.81 -6.58 -25.80
N THR A 753 8.99 -6.25 -24.82
CA THR A 753 9.24 -6.48 -23.39
C THR A 753 8.34 -7.61 -22.87
N HIS A 754 8.33 -7.81 -21.55
CA HIS A 754 7.62 -8.90 -20.89
C HIS A 754 6.14 -8.97 -21.29
N VAL A 755 5.74 -10.10 -21.88
CA VAL A 755 4.36 -10.40 -22.32
C VAL A 755 3.73 -9.21 -23.09
N ALA A 756 4.47 -8.70 -24.08
CA ALA A 756 4.10 -7.52 -24.86
C ALA A 756 2.67 -7.51 -25.44
N PRO A 757 2.07 -8.62 -25.90
CA PRO A 757 0.70 -8.59 -26.43
C PRO A 757 -0.36 -8.20 -25.39
N VAL A 758 -0.09 -8.48 -24.10
CA VAL A 758 -1.03 -8.23 -23.00
C VAL A 758 -0.78 -6.87 -22.36
N TYR A 759 0.49 -6.54 -22.07
CA TYR A 759 0.85 -5.33 -21.31
C TYR A 759 1.43 -4.20 -22.16
N GLY A 760 2.05 -4.53 -23.30
CA GLY A 760 2.73 -3.57 -24.17
C GLY A 760 1.88 -3.06 -25.34
N ALA A 761 0.89 -3.83 -25.79
CA ALA A 761 0.17 -3.58 -27.05
C ALA A 761 -0.50 -2.20 -27.13
N GLY A 762 -1.08 -1.73 -26.02
CA GLY A 762 -1.69 -0.39 -25.94
C GLY A 762 -0.69 0.76 -26.11
N PHE A 763 0.58 0.54 -25.78
CA PHE A 763 1.66 1.52 -25.92
C PHE A 763 2.40 1.40 -27.26
N ILE A 764 2.40 0.21 -27.86
CA ILE A 764 3.08 -0.09 -29.12
C ILE A 764 2.26 0.38 -30.34
N GLY A 765 0.92 0.43 -30.22
CA GLY A 765 0.03 0.96 -31.26
C GLY A 765 -0.03 0.14 -32.56
N LYS A 766 0.55 -1.06 -32.54
CA LYS A 766 0.53 -2.06 -33.63
C LYS A 766 0.57 -3.46 -33.02
N GLU A 767 0.17 -4.45 -33.80
CA GLU A 767 0.24 -5.86 -33.42
C GLU A 767 1.70 -6.26 -33.12
N THR A 768 1.90 -7.05 -32.06
CA THR A 768 3.22 -7.49 -31.60
C THR A 768 3.67 -8.74 -32.36
N GLN A 769 4.98 -8.92 -32.54
CA GLN A 769 5.59 -10.14 -33.09
C GLN A 769 5.23 -11.36 -32.24
N GLN A 770 5.24 -11.21 -30.91
CA GLN A 770 4.76 -12.24 -30.00
C GLN A 770 3.29 -12.60 -30.25
N GLY A 771 2.41 -11.60 -30.43
CA GLY A 771 0.98 -11.82 -30.68
C GLY A 771 0.70 -12.47 -32.03
N ASN A 772 1.34 -11.97 -33.10
CA ASN A 772 1.27 -12.57 -34.43
C ASN A 772 1.82 -14.00 -34.45
N GLY A 773 2.95 -14.21 -33.78
CA GLY A 773 3.57 -15.53 -33.65
C GLY A 773 2.63 -16.56 -33.04
N LEU A 774 1.89 -16.18 -31.99
CA LEU A 774 0.87 -17.06 -31.42
C LEU A 774 -0.28 -17.31 -32.40
N LYS A 775 -0.82 -16.28 -33.05
CA LYS A 775 -1.95 -16.41 -33.99
C LYS A 775 -1.59 -17.35 -35.14
N GLU A 776 -0.47 -17.12 -35.81
CA GLU A 776 0.03 -17.97 -36.90
C GLU A 776 0.27 -19.41 -36.44
N TRP A 777 0.84 -19.56 -35.24
CA TRP A 777 1.09 -20.88 -34.66
C TRP A 777 -0.22 -21.63 -34.38
N LEU A 778 -1.24 -20.97 -33.82
CA LEU A 778 -2.56 -21.56 -33.60
C LEU A 778 -3.26 -21.90 -34.93
N GLN A 779 -3.29 -20.98 -35.89
CA GLN A 779 -3.88 -21.20 -37.23
C GLN A 779 -3.32 -22.44 -37.92
N SER A 780 -2.01 -22.69 -37.80
CA SER A 780 -1.35 -23.84 -38.43
C SER A 780 -1.76 -25.22 -37.88
N ARG A 781 -2.55 -25.27 -36.80
CA ARG A 781 -2.85 -26.51 -36.05
C ARG A 781 -4.32 -26.85 -35.93
N LEU A 782 -5.18 -25.83 -35.92
CA LEU A 782 -6.59 -25.95 -35.52
C LEU A 782 -7.49 -26.45 -36.63
#